data_AF-A0A2V8BIY4-F1
#
_entry.id   AF-A0A2V8BIY4-F1
#
_cell.length_a   1.000
_cell.length_b   1.000
_cell.length_c   1.000
_cell.angle_alpha   90.00
_cell.angle_beta   90.00
_cell.angle_gamma   90.00
#
_symmetry.space_group_name_H-M   'P 1'
#
loop_
_entity.id
_entity.type
_entity.pdbx_description
1 polymer ?
#
loop_
_entity_poly.entity_id
_entity_poly.type
_entity_poly.pdbx_seq_one_letter_code
_entity_poly.pdbx_strand_id
1 'polypeptide(L)'
;MEAQMSLKRSIVFAGLAAAAMAVALVVPSPASTLSPMPVLFADSLNCNLSQYKAAQGLTAAIDQDMLVVSWTGQNGAELRARYGIDAGQPVIRDLAVKKAGGQWTTLGKNLTPEYHVVSGVRRMANDQANPLRQAGIELTEEVIAKNRWYAFWDAPLVMPGSQELQDEAAWQRARQGGGRGEGNAGGRGGRGQEPQAVLQPNRTVGPQRTPSEIRRADASFHTTSCSVKTDGASLMVTFPGLSMGIFAGDLQFTVYKGTNLLRMDAAAKTGEQWVAYKYDAGLKGFSTDFTPRVTWRDTGGHPQHHQFGGVVNNTLARVKAQNRLIVAEADGGALAAFAPPHTFFFTREKDTNLGYVWYRKDAEGRFGVGIGMPEREEDPQYVQNFALYNAPPGTVQRMGVYFYASPDGGEPARQAVLAFTHGDTFKPLPGYKTFVNHFHLDFTGRQRASGSLDTPFQDLAAMRSLGLNVIGLSDFHFELHANDAGPLRLADQKDYFEATRRASDKDFLVVPWEEPSAYFGGHYNIVWPKDVYWTKVRQPGQPFVEEVPGYGKVYHTGSAADVQAMMDAEGAYWYHAHPRTKSTTGYPDLIWDKPYVKNDRYLGVAFKPGMGQDNSEVRMCDWRCFDAIDTMNNMYAGLGVKPKYVIADIDTYRKGPEDDLYANFPVNYLKIDKTPGPDDDYSPILKSLRDGNFFATTGEILIRNYSVAGTGNQRTITADVDWTFPLSFVEVVWSDGKKVDRQVISATESAPFGTKHFAIPFDATGRAWVRFAVWDSAGDGAFVQPVWVSPPKTNPTAGSR
;
A
#
# COMPACT_ATOMS: atom_id res chain seq x y z
N MET A 1 -20.84 49.06 39.65
CA MET A 1 -22.05 49.30 38.83
C MET A 1 -22.84 48.00 38.90
N GLU A 2 -23.62 47.80 39.98
CA GLU A 2 -25.07 48.11 40.03
C GLU A 2 -25.83 47.46 38.86
N ALA A 3 -26.85 46.62 39.03
CA ALA A 3 -27.52 46.10 40.20
C ALA A 3 -28.29 44.82 39.79
N GLN A 4 -28.45 43.90 40.74
CA GLN A 4 -29.43 42.80 40.72
C GLN A 4 -30.86 43.36 40.79
N MET A 5 -31.84 42.67 40.21
CA MET A 5 -33.18 42.58 40.82
C MET A 5 -33.92 41.29 40.45
N SER A 6 -34.18 40.51 41.49
CA SER A 6 -35.17 39.44 41.59
C SER A 6 -36.58 40.02 41.63
N LEU A 7 -37.61 39.28 41.19
CA LEU A 7 -38.81 39.06 42.03
C LEU A 7 -39.72 37.93 41.51
N LYS A 8 -40.10 37.04 42.43
CA LYS A 8 -41.24 36.11 42.35
C LYS A 8 -42.57 36.87 42.53
N ARG A 9 -43.68 36.36 41.98
CA ARG A 9 -44.88 35.93 42.75
C ARG A 9 -46.04 35.45 41.88
N SER A 10 -46.67 34.38 42.39
CA SER A 10 -47.94 33.76 41.99
C SER A 10 -49.16 34.61 42.32
N ILE A 11 -50.25 34.48 41.55
CA ILE A 11 -51.64 34.80 41.94
C ILE A 11 -52.60 33.70 41.44
N VAL A 12 -53.66 33.50 42.23
CA VAL A 12 -54.62 32.41 42.35
C VAL A 12 -56.03 32.89 41.91
N PHE A 13 -56.77 31.99 41.25
CA PHE A 13 -58.25 31.80 41.13
C PHE A 13 -59.22 32.83 40.51
N ALA A 14 -60.03 32.32 39.56
CA ALA A 14 -61.52 32.23 39.53
C ALA A 14 -61.91 31.93 38.06
N GLY A 15 -62.78 30.99 37.66
CA GLY A 15 -64.00 30.48 38.23
C GLY A 15 -65.16 30.84 37.29
N LEU A 16 -65.66 29.90 36.48
CA LEU A 16 -67.00 29.99 35.88
C LEU A 16 -67.49 28.62 35.43
N ALA A 17 -68.67 28.29 35.96
CA ALA A 17 -69.38 27.04 35.83
C ALA A 17 -70.23 26.99 34.55
N ALA A 18 -70.43 25.79 34.01
CA ALA A 18 -71.61 25.46 33.24
C ALA A 18 -72.02 24.01 33.54
N ALA A 19 -73.20 23.86 34.13
CA ALA A 19 -73.84 22.59 34.41
C ALA A 19 -74.65 22.12 33.19
N ALA A 20 -74.62 20.83 32.90
CA ALA A 20 -75.71 20.14 32.21
C ALA A 20 -75.75 18.68 32.67
N MET A 21 -76.87 18.31 33.30
CA MET A 21 -77.21 16.94 33.71
C MET A 21 -77.62 16.10 32.50
N ALA A 22 -77.22 14.82 32.46
CA ALA A 22 -78.06 13.75 31.91
C ALA A 22 -77.60 12.36 32.41
N VAL A 23 -78.43 11.80 33.30
CA VAL A 23 -78.90 10.41 33.46
C VAL A 23 -77.98 9.23 33.10
N ALA A 24 -77.87 8.32 34.07
CA ALA A 24 -77.14 7.06 34.08
C ALA A 24 -77.64 5.98 33.11
N LEU A 25 -76.70 5.21 32.56
CA LEU A 25 -76.89 3.84 32.09
C LEU A 25 -75.66 3.03 32.50
N VAL A 26 -75.83 2.14 33.49
CA VAL A 26 -74.83 1.16 33.89
C VAL A 26 -74.86 0.01 32.90
N VAL A 27 -73.78 -0.18 32.15
CA VAL A 27 -73.54 -1.37 31.32
C VAL A 27 -72.28 -2.06 31.86
N PRO A 28 -72.31 -3.35 32.22
CA PRO A 28 -71.15 -4.05 32.72
C PRO A 28 -70.16 -4.35 31.57
N SER A 29 -68.90 -3.98 31.76
CA SER A 29 -67.79 -4.29 30.83
C SER A 29 -67.56 -5.81 30.75
N PRO A 30 -67.38 -6.40 29.56
CA PRO A 30 -66.86 -7.76 29.44
C PRO A 30 -65.34 -7.75 29.70
N ALA A 31 -64.89 -8.74 30.48
CA ALA A 31 -63.49 -9.02 30.74
C ALA A 31 -62.72 -9.16 29.41
N SER A 32 -61.73 -8.29 29.21
CA SER A 32 -60.76 -8.45 28.13
C SER A 32 -59.70 -9.44 28.57
N THR A 33 -59.77 -10.65 28.03
CA THR A 33 -58.71 -11.66 28.08
C THR A 33 -57.42 -11.07 27.52
N LEU A 34 -56.39 -10.95 28.36
CA LEU A 34 -55.02 -10.70 27.94
C LEU A 34 -54.56 -11.87 27.07
N SER A 35 -54.41 -11.63 25.77
CA SER A 35 -53.64 -12.53 24.90
C SER A 35 -52.19 -12.55 25.40
N PRO A 36 -51.55 -13.73 25.56
CA PRO A 36 -50.13 -13.78 25.87
C PRO A 36 -49.37 -13.15 24.71
N MET A 37 -48.59 -12.12 24.98
CA MET A 37 -47.59 -11.66 24.03
C MET A 37 -46.66 -12.84 23.73
N PRO A 38 -46.35 -13.13 22.46
CA PRO A 38 -45.33 -14.12 22.16
C PRO A 38 -44.03 -13.62 22.78
N VAL A 39 -43.53 -14.38 23.74
CA VAL A 39 -42.15 -14.28 24.19
C VAL A 39 -41.32 -14.67 22.96
N LEU A 40 -40.79 -13.66 22.25
CA LEU A 40 -39.72 -13.88 21.29
C LEU A 40 -38.52 -14.36 22.11
N PHE A 41 -38.36 -15.68 22.20
CA PHE A 41 -37.09 -16.25 22.62
C PHE A 41 -36.06 -15.77 21.60
N ALA A 42 -35.02 -15.08 22.07
CA ALA A 42 -33.84 -14.88 21.25
C ALA A 42 -33.33 -16.27 20.86
N ASP A 43 -33.18 -16.53 19.57
CA ASP A 43 -32.58 -17.79 19.11
C ASP A 43 -31.22 -17.94 19.79
N SER A 44 -31.00 -19.06 20.47
CA SER A 44 -29.73 -19.37 21.14
C SER A 44 -28.59 -19.29 20.13
N LEU A 45 -27.51 -18.57 20.45
CA LEU A 45 -26.39 -18.41 19.53
C LEU A 45 -25.76 -19.77 19.18
N ASN A 46 -25.91 -20.17 17.92
CA ASN A 46 -25.31 -21.40 17.41
C ASN A 46 -23.91 -21.13 16.86
N CYS A 47 -22.86 -21.66 17.51
CA CYS A 47 -21.49 -21.50 17.06
C CYS A 47 -20.74 -22.84 17.01
N ASN A 48 -20.19 -23.16 15.83
CA ASN A 48 -19.40 -24.36 15.61
C ASN A 48 -17.97 -24.19 16.16
N LEU A 49 -17.63 -24.94 17.21
CA LEU A 49 -16.31 -24.96 17.84
C LEU A 49 -15.44 -26.17 17.43
N SER A 50 -15.80 -26.92 16.38
CA SER A 50 -15.06 -28.14 15.98
C SER A 50 -13.61 -27.89 15.55
N GLN A 51 -13.29 -26.68 15.06
CA GLN A 51 -11.93 -26.27 14.70
C GLN A 51 -11.26 -25.40 15.77
N TYR A 52 -11.94 -25.14 16.88
CA TYR A 52 -11.37 -24.44 18.01
C TYR A 52 -10.50 -25.40 18.83
N LYS A 53 -9.31 -24.94 19.15
CA LYS A 53 -8.38 -25.61 20.07
C LYS A 53 -8.08 -24.62 21.18
N ALA A 54 -8.46 -24.97 22.41
CA ALA A 54 -8.17 -24.16 23.57
C ALA A 54 -6.64 -24.07 23.77
N ALA A 55 -6.16 -22.86 24.06
CA ALA A 55 -4.78 -22.61 24.41
C ALA A 55 -4.70 -21.68 25.61
N GLN A 56 -3.63 -21.78 26.40
CA GLN A 56 -3.44 -20.86 27.52
C GLN A 56 -3.38 -19.42 27.00
N GLY A 57 -4.20 -18.53 27.56
CA GLY A 57 -4.28 -17.13 27.14
C GLY A 57 -4.96 -16.91 25.79
N LEU A 58 -5.69 -17.89 25.25
CA LEU A 58 -6.52 -17.75 24.05
C LEU A 58 -7.67 -18.76 24.10
N THR A 59 -8.86 -18.27 24.44
CA THR A 59 -10.02 -19.13 24.71
C THR A 59 -11.29 -18.61 24.04
N ALA A 60 -12.15 -19.54 23.63
CA ALA A 60 -13.52 -19.28 23.19
C ALA A 60 -14.49 -20.20 23.94
N ALA A 61 -15.63 -19.65 24.36
CA ALA A 61 -16.71 -20.39 25.01
C ALA A 61 -18.07 -19.74 24.72
N ILE A 62 -19.14 -20.53 24.75
CA ILE A 62 -20.51 -20.02 24.72
C ILE A 62 -20.96 -19.80 26.17
N ASP A 63 -21.37 -18.56 26.47
CA ASP A 63 -21.89 -18.16 27.79
C ASP A 63 -23.05 -17.19 27.60
N GLN A 64 -24.18 -17.46 28.26
CA GLN A 64 -25.42 -16.65 28.18
C GLN A 64 -25.82 -16.28 26.74
N ASP A 65 -25.86 -17.28 25.84
CA ASP A 65 -26.17 -17.11 24.41
C ASP A 65 -25.24 -16.12 23.66
N MET A 66 -24.00 -15.96 24.14
CA MET A 66 -22.95 -15.17 23.49
C MET A 66 -21.69 -16.00 23.32
N LEU A 67 -20.95 -15.74 22.24
CA LEU A 67 -19.61 -16.26 22.07
C LEU A 67 -18.64 -15.33 22.79
N VAL A 68 -18.02 -15.82 23.85
CA VAL A 68 -16.99 -15.11 24.61
C VAL A 68 -15.63 -15.55 24.11
N VAL A 69 -14.89 -14.62 23.51
CA VAL A 69 -13.48 -14.79 23.16
C VAL A 69 -12.64 -13.99 24.15
N SER A 70 -11.65 -14.62 24.77
CA SER A 70 -10.70 -13.96 25.66
C SER A 70 -9.27 -14.31 25.26
N TRP A 71 -8.37 -13.32 25.32
CA TRP A 71 -6.97 -13.53 24.99
C TRP A 71 -6.04 -12.66 25.82
N THR A 72 -4.81 -13.13 26.00
CA THR A 72 -3.72 -12.36 26.59
C THR A 72 -3.15 -11.42 25.54
N GLY A 73 -3.10 -10.13 25.85
CA GLY A 73 -2.54 -9.08 25.01
C GLY A 73 -1.10 -8.69 25.39
N GLN A 74 -0.70 -7.48 24.99
CA GLN A 74 0.62 -6.93 25.30
C GLN A 74 0.76 -6.60 26.78
N ASN A 75 1.98 -6.67 27.30
CA ASN A 75 2.31 -6.28 28.69
C ASN A 75 1.43 -6.96 29.76
N GLY A 76 0.96 -8.19 29.47
CA GLY A 76 0.09 -8.95 30.36
C GLY A 76 -1.36 -8.45 30.45
N ALA A 77 -1.79 -7.59 29.53
CA ALA A 77 -3.20 -7.22 29.43
C ALA A 77 -4.08 -8.45 29.14
N GLU A 78 -5.31 -8.42 29.62
CA GLU A 78 -6.35 -9.40 29.27
C GLU A 78 -7.41 -8.69 28.42
N LEU A 79 -7.83 -9.32 27.34
CA LEU A 79 -8.83 -8.80 26.42
C LEU A 79 -10.00 -9.76 26.32
N ARG A 80 -11.19 -9.19 26.09
CA ARG A 80 -12.42 -9.95 25.89
C ARG A 80 -13.29 -9.28 24.84
N ALA A 81 -13.78 -10.09 23.91
CA ALA A 81 -14.88 -9.73 23.02
C ALA A 81 -16.03 -10.70 23.24
N ARG A 82 -17.25 -10.19 23.42
CA ARG A 82 -18.48 -10.99 23.42
C ARG A 82 -19.25 -10.72 22.14
N TYR A 83 -19.47 -11.77 21.35
CA TYR A 83 -20.17 -11.68 20.08
C TYR A 83 -21.59 -12.25 20.20
N GLY A 84 -22.50 -11.68 19.40
CA GLY A 84 -23.86 -12.18 19.24
C GLY A 84 -24.38 -11.93 17.82
N ILE A 85 -25.62 -12.33 17.59
CA ILE A 85 -26.36 -12.08 16.34
C ILE A 85 -27.68 -11.42 16.70
N ASP A 86 -27.96 -10.26 16.11
CA ASP A 86 -29.24 -9.54 16.24
C ASP A 86 -29.97 -9.54 14.89
N ALA A 87 -31.07 -10.28 14.78
CA ALA A 87 -31.88 -10.32 13.55
C ALA A 87 -31.05 -10.55 12.27
N GLY A 88 -30.06 -11.46 12.32
CA GLY A 88 -29.15 -11.74 11.20
C GLY A 88 -27.86 -10.93 11.19
N GLN A 89 -27.74 -9.86 11.99
CA GLN A 89 -26.58 -8.98 12.07
C GLN A 89 -25.59 -9.44 13.14
N PRO A 90 -24.34 -9.79 12.80
CA PRO A 90 -23.28 -9.97 13.80
C PRO A 90 -23.05 -8.67 14.59
N VAL A 91 -22.91 -8.80 15.91
CA VAL A 91 -22.67 -7.67 16.82
C VAL A 91 -21.59 -8.00 17.84
N ILE A 92 -20.81 -6.99 18.24
CA ILE A 92 -19.91 -7.05 19.40
C ILE A 92 -20.69 -6.49 20.60
N ARG A 93 -21.18 -7.36 21.47
CA ARG A 93 -21.95 -7.00 22.68
C ARG A 93 -21.13 -6.13 23.63
N ASP A 94 -19.87 -6.49 23.82
CA ASP A 94 -18.84 -5.62 24.38
C ASP A 94 -17.45 -6.06 23.93
N LEU A 95 -16.60 -5.06 23.78
CA LEU A 95 -15.15 -5.22 23.71
C LEU A 95 -14.59 -4.63 25.00
N ALA A 96 -13.76 -5.39 25.72
CA ALA A 96 -13.21 -4.97 27.00
C ALA A 96 -11.72 -5.33 27.09
N VAL A 97 -10.99 -4.53 27.86
CA VAL A 97 -9.58 -4.69 28.14
C VAL A 97 -9.33 -4.51 29.63
N LYS A 98 -8.38 -5.25 30.17
CA LYS A 98 -7.95 -5.17 31.56
C LYS A 98 -6.43 -5.13 31.57
N LYS A 99 -5.88 -4.07 32.16
CA LYS A 99 -4.43 -3.99 32.44
C LYS A 99 -4.03 -5.12 33.40
N ALA A 100 -2.79 -5.60 33.32
CA ALA A 100 -2.29 -6.63 34.23
C ALA A 100 -2.57 -6.27 35.70
N GLY A 101 -3.32 -7.10 36.42
CA GLY A 101 -3.74 -6.86 37.81
C GLY A 101 -4.74 -5.72 38.03
N GLY A 102 -5.23 -5.07 36.97
CA GLY A 102 -6.18 -3.96 37.01
C GLY A 102 -7.65 -4.39 36.95
N GLN A 103 -8.53 -3.41 36.77
CA GLN A 103 -9.96 -3.63 36.55
C GLN A 103 -10.28 -3.77 35.06
N TRP A 104 -11.41 -4.40 34.75
CA TRP A 104 -11.93 -4.46 33.39
C TRP A 104 -12.51 -3.10 32.98
N THR A 105 -12.01 -2.58 31.86
CA THR A 105 -12.57 -1.42 31.18
C THR A 105 -13.27 -1.88 29.91
N THR A 106 -14.56 -1.57 29.77
CA THR A 106 -15.25 -1.71 28.48
C THR A 106 -14.70 -0.65 27.51
N LEU A 107 -14.66 -0.92 26.21
CA LEU A 107 -14.23 0.05 25.18
C LEU A 107 -15.37 0.39 24.22
N GLY A 108 -16.37 -0.48 24.12
CA GLY A 108 -17.61 -0.24 23.41
C GLY A 108 -18.63 -1.33 23.73
N LYS A 109 -19.91 -1.01 23.51
CA LYS A 109 -21.05 -1.91 23.78
C LYS A 109 -21.99 -1.92 22.58
N ASN A 110 -22.49 -3.10 22.22
CA ASN A 110 -23.40 -3.31 21.10
C ASN A 110 -22.90 -2.64 19.81
N LEU A 111 -21.62 -2.85 19.48
CA LEU A 111 -21.02 -2.31 18.28
C LEU A 111 -21.41 -3.17 17.08
N THR A 112 -21.76 -2.51 15.99
CA THR A 112 -22.15 -3.17 14.74
C THR A 112 -21.03 -2.98 13.69
N PRO A 113 -20.55 -4.07 13.07
CA PRO A 113 -19.70 -4.02 11.88
C PRO A 113 -20.37 -3.27 10.73
N GLU A 114 -19.61 -2.40 10.09
CA GLU A 114 -20.07 -1.63 8.94
C GLU A 114 -19.05 -1.70 7.81
N TYR A 115 -19.53 -2.00 6.61
CA TYR A 115 -18.74 -1.98 5.38
C TYR A 115 -19.52 -1.29 4.27
N HIS A 116 -18.81 -0.52 3.45
CA HIS A 116 -19.33 0.10 2.24
C HIS A 116 -18.40 -0.24 1.08
N VAL A 117 -18.94 -0.76 -0.02
CA VAL A 117 -18.17 -1.09 -1.22
C VAL A 117 -18.65 -0.26 -2.39
N VAL A 118 -17.70 0.24 -3.17
CA VAL A 118 -17.97 0.84 -4.47
C VAL A 118 -17.15 0.09 -5.51
N SER A 119 -17.83 -0.41 -6.54
CA SER A 119 -17.24 -1.18 -7.63
C SER A 119 -17.45 -0.50 -8.97
N GLY A 120 -16.46 -0.59 -9.85
CA GLY A 120 -16.51 -0.21 -11.26
C GLY A 120 -15.92 -1.30 -12.16
N VAL A 121 -15.82 -1.00 -13.45
CA VAL A 121 -15.30 -1.94 -14.46
C VAL A 121 -13.90 -1.50 -14.91
N ARG A 122 -12.95 -2.45 -14.89
CA ARG A 122 -11.57 -2.30 -15.34
C ARG A 122 -11.50 -2.04 -16.84
N ARG A 123 -10.63 -1.11 -17.22
CA ARG A 123 -10.21 -0.90 -18.61
C ARG A 123 -8.69 -0.94 -18.70
N MET A 124 -8.18 -1.39 -19.84
CA MET A 124 -6.75 -1.34 -20.11
C MET A 124 -6.36 0.11 -20.42
N ALA A 125 -5.29 0.59 -19.80
CA ALA A 125 -4.83 1.95 -20.00
C ALA A 125 -3.93 2.08 -21.26
N ASN A 126 -3.86 3.29 -21.83
CA ASN A 126 -3.11 3.57 -23.06
C ASN A 126 -1.59 3.44 -22.85
N ASP A 127 -1.10 3.75 -21.65
CA ASP A 127 0.28 3.52 -21.23
C ASP A 127 0.65 2.04 -21.27
N GLN A 128 -0.29 1.14 -21.01
CA GLN A 128 -0.12 -0.31 -21.21
C GLN A 128 -0.22 -0.72 -22.68
N ALA A 129 -1.09 -0.05 -23.44
CA ALA A 129 -1.36 -0.39 -24.83
C ALA A 129 -0.21 -0.02 -25.77
N ASN A 130 0.41 1.14 -25.52
CA ASN A 130 1.49 1.69 -26.34
C ASN A 130 2.73 0.79 -26.44
N PRO A 131 3.33 0.27 -25.35
CA PRO A 131 4.50 -0.61 -25.45
C PRO A 131 4.19 -1.90 -26.22
N LEU A 132 2.97 -2.45 -26.11
CA LEU A 132 2.57 -3.62 -26.89
C LEU A 132 2.47 -3.30 -28.39
N ARG A 133 1.84 -2.18 -28.75
CA ARG A 133 1.79 -1.71 -30.15
C ARG A 133 3.18 -1.46 -30.73
N GLN A 134 4.06 -0.84 -29.95
CA GLN A 134 5.46 -0.60 -30.35
C GLN A 134 6.23 -1.91 -30.56
N ALA A 135 5.89 -2.96 -29.81
CA ALA A 135 6.41 -4.31 -30.01
C ALA A 135 5.73 -5.07 -31.16
N GLY A 136 4.81 -4.45 -31.92
CA GLY A 136 4.08 -5.08 -33.02
C GLY A 136 2.98 -6.04 -32.58
N ILE A 137 2.56 -6.01 -31.31
CA ILE A 137 1.50 -6.87 -30.78
C ILE A 137 0.14 -6.22 -31.06
N GLU A 138 -0.73 -6.96 -31.73
CA GLU A 138 -2.11 -6.57 -31.94
C GLU A 138 -2.90 -6.62 -30.63
N LEU A 139 -3.71 -5.59 -30.36
CA LEU A 139 -4.55 -5.51 -29.17
C LEU A 139 -5.85 -6.28 -29.37
N THR A 140 -5.75 -7.60 -29.44
CA THR A 140 -6.91 -8.51 -29.47
C THR A 140 -7.67 -8.46 -28.14
N GLU A 141 -8.90 -8.99 -28.13
CA GLU A 141 -9.69 -9.06 -26.89
C GLU A 141 -8.96 -9.81 -25.77
N GLU A 142 -8.26 -10.90 -26.10
CA GLU A 142 -7.45 -11.67 -25.15
C GLU A 142 -6.29 -10.85 -24.56
N VAL A 143 -5.58 -10.08 -25.40
CA VAL A 143 -4.50 -9.19 -24.93
C VAL A 143 -5.05 -8.13 -23.99
N ILE A 144 -6.17 -7.50 -24.33
CA ILE A 144 -6.79 -6.49 -23.47
C ILE A 144 -7.32 -7.13 -22.18
N ALA A 145 -7.92 -8.31 -22.25
CA ALA A 145 -8.40 -9.08 -21.10
C ALA A 145 -7.25 -9.39 -20.13
N LYS A 146 -6.10 -9.88 -20.63
CA LYS A 146 -4.93 -10.16 -19.78
C LYS A 146 -4.41 -8.91 -19.07
N ASN A 147 -4.26 -7.79 -19.79
CA ASN A 147 -3.51 -6.64 -19.27
C ASN A 147 -4.35 -5.67 -18.44
N ARG A 148 -5.68 -5.62 -18.61
CA ARG A 148 -6.54 -4.67 -17.87
C ARG A 148 -6.62 -4.93 -16.36
N TRP A 149 -6.26 -6.14 -15.89
CA TRP A 149 -6.13 -6.41 -14.46
C TRP A 149 -4.98 -5.61 -13.84
N TYR A 150 -3.96 -5.25 -14.61
CA TYR A 150 -2.77 -4.58 -14.07
C TYR A 150 -2.73 -3.10 -14.43
N ALA A 151 -3.90 -2.50 -14.67
CA ALA A 151 -4.00 -1.11 -15.06
C ALA A 151 -3.57 -0.17 -13.91
N PHE A 152 -2.86 0.88 -14.27
CA PHE A 152 -2.37 1.91 -13.35
C PHE A 152 -3.04 3.26 -13.63
N TRP A 153 -3.10 3.67 -14.91
CA TRP A 153 -3.89 4.83 -15.38
C TRP A 153 -5.32 4.45 -15.76
N ASP A 154 -6.01 3.80 -14.84
CA ASP A 154 -7.45 3.52 -14.92
C ASP A 154 -8.14 4.13 -13.70
N ALA A 155 -9.16 4.96 -13.89
CA ALA A 155 -9.97 5.53 -12.80
C ALA A 155 -11.43 5.07 -12.96
N PRO A 156 -11.80 3.90 -12.38
CA PRO A 156 -13.07 3.26 -12.66
C PRO A 156 -14.33 4.05 -12.27
N LEU A 157 -14.18 5.02 -11.36
CA LEU A 157 -15.26 5.82 -10.81
C LEU A 157 -15.35 7.23 -11.42
N VAL A 158 -14.39 7.60 -12.28
CA VAL A 158 -14.38 8.91 -12.95
C VAL A 158 -15.20 8.84 -14.22
N MET A 159 -16.21 9.70 -14.33
CA MET A 159 -17.19 9.70 -15.41
C MET A 159 -16.85 10.72 -16.50
N PRO A 160 -17.11 10.43 -17.80
CA PRO A 160 -17.05 11.44 -18.85
C PRO A 160 -17.90 12.67 -18.50
N GLY A 161 -17.33 13.86 -18.69
CA GLY A 161 -17.99 15.13 -18.37
C GLY A 161 -18.04 15.51 -16.89
N SER A 162 -17.48 14.68 -16.00
CA SER A 162 -17.37 14.97 -14.55
C SER A 162 -16.53 16.22 -14.27
N GLN A 163 -16.69 16.79 -13.07
CA GLN A 163 -15.93 17.97 -12.63
C GLN A 163 -14.42 17.67 -12.62
N GLU A 164 -14.04 16.45 -12.24
CA GLU A 164 -12.66 15.97 -12.19
C GLU A 164 -11.97 16.08 -13.55
N LEU A 165 -12.63 15.63 -14.62
CA LEU A 165 -12.09 15.76 -15.98
C LEU A 165 -12.09 17.21 -16.47
N GLN A 166 -13.03 18.04 -15.99
CA GLN A 166 -13.02 19.48 -16.27
C GLN A 166 -11.85 20.19 -15.57
N ASP A 167 -11.52 19.79 -14.34
CA ASP A 167 -10.41 20.30 -13.55
C ASP A 167 -9.08 19.89 -14.16
N GLU A 168 -8.91 18.63 -14.56
CA GLU A 168 -7.74 18.17 -15.33
C GLU A 168 -7.58 19.01 -16.61
N ALA A 169 -8.67 19.21 -17.35
CA ALA A 169 -8.63 20.00 -18.58
C ALA A 169 -8.27 21.46 -18.33
N ALA A 170 -8.75 22.06 -17.23
CA ALA A 170 -8.40 23.42 -16.84
C ALA A 170 -6.92 23.52 -16.47
N TRP A 171 -6.41 22.55 -15.70
CA TRP A 171 -4.99 22.44 -15.37
C TRP A 171 -4.12 22.33 -16.62
N GLN A 172 -4.48 21.47 -17.58
CA GLN A 172 -3.75 21.32 -18.86
C GLN A 172 -3.71 22.63 -19.65
N ARG A 173 -4.84 23.35 -19.74
CA ARG A 173 -4.90 24.66 -20.43
C ARG A 173 -4.03 25.70 -19.74
N ALA A 174 -4.00 25.75 -18.41
CA ALA A 174 -3.16 26.68 -17.66
C ALA A 174 -1.67 26.45 -17.95
N ARG A 175 -1.23 25.19 -18.05
CA ARG A 175 0.15 24.83 -18.41
C ARG A 175 0.50 25.24 -19.85
N GLN A 176 -0.42 25.06 -20.80
CA GLN A 176 -0.21 25.47 -22.20
C GLN A 176 -0.25 26.99 -22.42
N GLY A 177 -1.07 27.71 -21.64
CA GLY A 177 -1.18 29.17 -21.70
C GLY A 177 -0.04 29.93 -21.02
N GLY A 178 0.64 29.31 -20.05
CA GLY A 178 1.77 29.90 -19.31
C GLY A 178 3.06 30.09 -20.13
N GLY A 179 3.17 29.52 -21.33
CA GLY A 179 4.32 29.66 -22.23
C GLY A 179 4.36 30.96 -23.04
N ARG A 180 3.56 31.97 -22.72
CA ARG A 180 3.60 33.30 -23.36
C ARG A 180 4.18 34.34 -22.40
N GLY A 181 5.49 34.25 -22.19
CA GLY A 181 6.29 35.24 -21.51
C GLY A 181 7.76 35.00 -21.81
N GLU A 182 8.29 35.79 -22.74
CA GLU A 182 9.73 36.05 -22.97
C GLU A 182 10.55 34.99 -23.76
N GLY A 183 10.59 35.20 -25.08
CA GLY A 183 11.83 35.11 -25.85
C GLY A 183 12.11 33.83 -26.64
N ASN A 184 11.52 33.67 -27.84
CA ASN A 184 12.38 33.47 -29.01
C ASN A 184 11.65 33.75 -30.34
N ALA A 185 12.24 34.65 -31.12
CA ALA A 185 11.96 34.81 -32.53
C ALA A 185 12.85 33.86 -33.33
N GLY A 186 12.27 33.13 -34.29
CA GLY A 186 13.02 32.48 -35.38
C GLY A 186 12.97 30.96 -35.37
N GLY A 187 12.12 30.38 -36.23
CA GLY A 187 12.08 28.94 -36.47
C GLY A 187 10.86 28.50 -37.27
N ARG A 188 10.73 28.98 -38.52
CA ARG A 188 9.77 28.40 -39.49
C ARG A 188 10.33 27.08 -40.02
N GLY A 189 9.63 25.97 -39.78
CA GLY A 189 9.85 24.73 -40.53
C GLY A 189 9.20 23.50 -39.87
N GLY A 190 8.09 23.01 -40.42
CA GLY A 190 7.48 21.74 -40.02
C GLY A 190 5.95 21.77 -39.93
N ARG A 191 5.26 21.93 -41.07
CA ARG A 191 3.82 21.67 -41.17
C ARG A 191 3.59 20.16 -41.14
N GLY A 192 2.91 19.67 -40.12
CA GLY A 192 2.52 18.26 -40.03
C GLY A 192 1.97 17.77 -38.70
N GLN A 193 1.41 18.63 -37.85
CA GLN A 193 0.53 18.20 -36.75
C GLN A 193 -0.58 19.24 -36.62
N GLU A 194 -1.82 18.79 -36.84
CA GLU A 194 -2.98 19.62 -36.54
C GLU A 194 -3.01 19.94 -35.03
N PRO A 195 -3.28 21.20 -34.64
CA PRO A 195 -3.57 21.53 -33.25
C PRO A 195 -5.00 21.11 -32.94
N GLN A 196 -5.23 19.82 -32.70
CA GLN A 196 -6.44 19.34 -32.05
C GLN A 196 -6.15 19.12 -30.57
N ALA A 197 -6.37 20.19 -29.80
CA ALA A 197 -6.71 20.08 -28.38
C ALA A 197 -8.09 19.41 -28.26
N VAL A 198 -8.16 18.12 -28.56
CA VAL A 198 -9.26 17.26 -28.14
C VAL A 198 -8.85 16.76 -26.77
N LEU A 199 -9.64 17.10 -25.75
CA LEU A 199 -9.68 16.39 -24.46
C LEU A 199 -9.52 14.91 -24.79
N GLN A 200 -8.40 14.25 -24.45
CA GLN A 200 -8.32 12.80 -24.52
C GLN A 200 -9.18 12.32 -23.36
N PRO A 201 -10.49 12.07 -23.54
CA PRO A 201 -11.42 11.90 -22.43
C PRO A 201 -11.24 10.52 -21.78
N ASN A 202 -10.29 9.73 -22.30
CA ASN A 202 -10.03 8.40 -21.84
C ASN A 202 -8.56 8.07 -22.10
N ARG A 203 -7.77 7.96 -21.02
CA ARG A 203 -6.48 7.27 -21.05
C ARG A 203 -6.62 5.76 -21.17
N THR A 204 -7.77 5.24 -21.63
CA THR A 204 -8.08 3.81 -21.66
C THR A 204 -8.58 3.34 -23.03
N VAL A 205 -8.43 2.05 -23.28
CA VAL A 205 -8.88 1.35 -24.49
C VAL A 205 -10.30 0.84 -24.30
N GLY A 206 -11.17 1.08 -25.29
CA GLY A 206 -12.55 0.58 -25.32
C GLY A 206 -13.61 1.69 -25.23
N PRO A 207 -14.89 1.32 -25.03
CA PRO A 207 -15.98 2.28 -24.95
C PRO A 207 -15.86 3.18 -23.71
N GLN A 208 -16.47 4.37 -23.80
CA GLN A 208 -16.61 5.30 -22.68
C GLN A 208 -17.33 4.66 -21.49
N ARG A 209 -17.01 5.13 -20.29
CA ARG A 209 -17.68 4.68 -19.06
C ARG A 209 -19.13 5.14 -19.04
N THR A 210 -20.01 4.34 -18.43
CA THR A 210 -21.40 4.72 -18.19
C THR A 210 -21.73 4.64 -16.69
N PRO A 211 -22.69 5.45 -16.18
CA PRO A 211 -23.03 5.43 -14.76
C PRO A 211 -23.47 4.05 -14.25
N SER A 212 -24.06 3.21 -15.11
CA SER A 212 -24.49 1.86 -14.77
C SER A 212 -23.35 0.90 -14.43
N GLU A 213 -22.11 1.25 -14.80
CA GLU A 213 -20.92 0.46 -14.43
C GLU A 213 -20.52 0.65 -12.97
N ILE A 214 -20.97 1.73 -12.32
CA ILE A 214 -20.65 2.03 -10.92
C ILE A 214 -21.76 1.52 -10.02
N ARG A 215 -21.41 0.66 -9.07
CA ARG A 215 -22.34 0.13 -8.07
C ARG A 215 -21.84 0.43 -6.67
N ARG A 216 -22.76 0.83 -5.81
CA ARG A 216 -22.54 1.18 -4.41
C ARG A 216 -23.38 0.25 -3.57
N ALA A 217 -22.79 -0.31 -2.52
CA ALA A 217 -23.52 -1.20 -1.63
C ALA A 217 -22.98 -1.12 -0.21
N ASP A 218 -23.91 -1.19 0.74
CA ASP A 218 -23.63 -1.36 2.15
C ASP A 218 -23.70 -2.86 2.49
N ALA A 219 -22.98 -3.26 3.54
CA ALA A 219 -23.10 -4.61 4.06
C ALA A 219 -24.48 -4.91 4.63
N SER A 220 -24.99 -6.08 4.24
CA SER A 220 -26.14 -6.73 4.85
C SER A 220 -25.73 -8.12 5.30
N PHE A 221 -26.38 -8.61 6.35
CA PHE A 221 -26.05 -9.88 6.98
C PHE A 221 -27.32 -10.71 7.18
N HIS A 222 -27.24 -11.98 6.79
CA HIS A 222 -28.26 -12.99 7.05
C HIS A 222 -27.64 -14.14 7.85
N THR A 223 -26.95 -13.78 8.93
CA THR A 223 -26.16 -14.71 9.74
C THR A 223 -27.06 -15.43 10.73
N THR A 224 -27.02 -16.76 10.74
CA THR A 224 -27.78 -17.60 11.69
C THR A 224 -26.90 -18.38 12.65
N SER A 225 -25.58 -18.39 12.40
CA SER A 225 -24.61 -19.13 13.19
C SER A 225 -23.23 -18.51 13.07
N CYS A 226 -22.29 -18.97 13.89
CA CYS A 226 -20.88 -18.65 13.74
C CYS A 226 -20.00 -19.91 13.76
N SER A 227 -18.71 -19.75 13.49
CA SER A 227 -17.72 -20.80 13.71
C SER A 227 -16.43 -20.23 14.27
N VAL A 228 -15.68 -21.04 15.01
CA VAL A 228 -14.42 -20.65 15.63
C VAL A 228 -13.31 -21.59 15.20
N LYS A 229 -12.20 -21.01 14.76
CA LYS A 229 -10.97 -21.72 14.38
C LYS A 229 -9.79 -21.15 15.18
N THR A 230 -8.98 -22.05 15.74
CA THR A 230 -7.64 -21.69 16.25
C THR A 230 -6.60 -21.95 15.16
N ASP A 231 -5.73 -20.98 14.89
CA ASP A 231 -4.60 -21.11 13.97
C ASP A 231 -3.34 -20.53 14.63
N GLY A 232 -2.54 -21.42 15.18
CA GLY A 232 -1.40 -21.09 16.04
C GLY A 232 -1.78 -20.18 17.20
N ALA A 233 -1.15 -19.00 17.27
CA ALA A 233 -1.40 -17.98 18.28
C ALA A 233 -2.59 -17.05 17.94
N SER A 234 -3.38 -17.38 16.92
CA SER A 234 -4.56 -16.61 16.52
C SER A 234 -5.86 -17.41 16.68
N LEU A 235 -6.96 -16.70 16.91
CA LEU A 235 -8.31 -17.25 16.94
C LEU A 235 -9.20 -16.42 16.02
N MET A 236 -9.87 -17.10 15.11
CA MET A 236 -10.78 -16.51 14.13
C MET A 236 -12.22 -16.92 14.44
N VAL A 237 -13.10 -15.93 14.51
CA VAL A 237 -14.56 -16.10 14.56
C VAL A 237 -15.14 -15.72 13.21
N THR A 238 -15.86 -16.63 12.58
CA THR A 238 -16.47 -16.43 11.26
C THR A 238 -17.99 -16.41 11.37
N PHE A 239 -18.61 -15.38 10.80
CA PHE A 239 -20.04 -15.17 10.67
C PHE A 239 -20.44 -15.21 9.18
N PRO A 240 -21.04 -16.31 8.70
CA PRO A 240 -21.47 -16.42 7.31
C PRO A 240 -22.67 -15.54 6.98
N GLY A 241 -22.88 -15.28 5.69
CA GLY A 241 -24.08 -14.60 5.18
C GLY A 241 -23.93 -13.10 4.96
N LEU A 242 -22.69 -12.63 4.77
CA LEU A 242 -22.39 -11.27 4.35
C LEU A 242 -22.70 -11.09 2.85
N SER A 243 -23.40 -10.01 2.51
CA SER A 243 -23.64 -9.56 1.14
C SER A 243 -23.40 -8.05 1.00
N MET A 244 -22.67 -7.64 -0.04
CA MET A 244 -22.36 -6.25 -0.38
C MET A 244 -22.32 -6.06 -1.90
N GLY A 245 -23.48 -5.74 -2.50
CA GLY A 245 -23.57 -5.52 -3.94
C GLY A 245 -23.21 -6.80 -4.70
N ILE A 246 -22.09 -6.78 -5.42
CA ILE A 246 -21.59 -7.95 -6.18
C ILE A 246 -20.81 -8.96 -5.36
N PHE A 247 -20.57 -8.66 -4.09
CA PHE A 247 -19.78 -9.50 -3.20
C PHE A 247 -20.69 -10.29 -2.26
N ALA A 248 -20.36 -11.56 -2.06
CA ALA A 248 -20.95 -12.43 -1.04
C ALA A 248 -19.85 -13.22 -0.32
N GLY A 249 -20.03 -13.46 0.99
CA GLY A 249 -19.07 -14.21 1.79
C GLY A 249 -19.35 -14.14 3.28
N ASP A 250 -18.29 -13.91 4.05
CA ASP A 250 -18.32 -13.98 5.51
C ASP A 250 -17.73 -12.71 6.14
N LEU A 251 -18.18 -12.41 7.35
CA LEU A 251 -17.48 -11.52 8.26
C LEU A 251 -16.58 -12.33 9.19
N GLN A 252 -15.34 -11.92 9.33
CA GLN A 252 -14.36 -12.57 10.18
C GLN A 252 -13.80 -11.59 11.22
N PHE A 253 -13.67 -12.05 12.46
CA PHE A 253 -12.89 -11.38 13.50
C PHE A 253 -11.70 -12.26 13.87
N THR A 254 -10.49 -11.71 13.82
CA THR A 254 -9.27 -12.41 14.21
C THR A 254 -8.61 -11.69 15.38
N VAL A 255 -8.36 -12.42 16.46
CA VAL A 255 -7.57 -11.94 17.60
C VAL A 255 -6.23 -12.67 17.64
N TYR A 256 -5.22 -12.00 18.17
CA TYR A 256 -3.85 -12.50 18.19
C TYR A 256 -3.33 -12.50 19.63
N LYS A 257 -2.99 -13.68 20.14
CA LYS A 257 -2.36 -13.82 21.45
C LYS A 257 -1.03 -13.07 21.48
N GLY A 258 -0.78 -12.37 22.58
CA GLY A 258 0.40 -11.53 22.78
C GLY A 258 0.22 -10.09 22.29
N THR A 259 -0.97 -9.73 21.76
CA THR A 259 -1.27 -8.35 21.40
C THR A 259 -2.71 -7.93 21.65
N ASN A 260 -2.93 -6.62 21.72
CA ASN A 260 -4.25 -6.02 21.86
C ASN A 260 -4.92 -5.78 20.49
N LEU A 261 -4.38 -6.38 19.42
CA LEU A 261 -4.96 -6.32 18.08
C LEU A 261 -6.21 -7.20 17.94
N LEU A 262 -7.20 -6.62 17.27
CA LEU A 262 -8.37 -7.28 16.71
C LEU A 262 -8.44 -6.88 15.24
N ARG A 263 -8.44 -7.86 14.33
CA ARG A 263 -8.69 -7.63 12.90
C ARG A 263 -10.13 -7.98 12.57
N MET A 264 -10.79 -7.16 11.77
CA MET A 264 -12.09 -7.44 11.19
C MET A 264 -11.93 -7.50 9.68
N ASP A 265 -12.44 -8.54 9.04
CA ASP A 265 -12.42 -8.70 7.58
C ASP A 265 -13.82 -8.98 7.05
N ALA A 266 -14.18 -8.30 5.97
CA ALA A 266 -15.12 -8.85 5.02
C ALA A 266 -14.33 -9.77 4.07
N ALA A 267 -14.52 -11.09 4.21
CA ALA A 267 -13.92 -12.11 3.36
C ALA A 267 -14.94 -12.53 2.30
N ALA A 268 -14.94 -11.84 1.16
CA ALA A 268 -16.00 -11.95 0.17
C ALA A 268 -15.49 -12.18 -1.25
N LYS A 269 -16.32 -12.79 -2.09
CA LYS A 269 -16.03 -13.11 -3.49
C LYS A 269 -17.06 -12.48 -4.41
N THR A 270 -16.68 -12.26 -5.66
CA THR A 270 -17.59 -11.96 -6.77
C THR A 270 -17.35 -12.94 -7.91
N GLY A 271 -18.39 -13.23 -8.70
CA GLY A 271 -18.29 -13.98 -9.95
C GLY A 271 -18.10 -13.09 -11.18
N GLU A 272 -18.13 -11.77 -11.00
CA GLU A 272 -18.06 -10.84 -12.10
C GLU A 272 -16.63 -10.65 -12.61
N GLN A 273 -16.52 -10.41 -13.91
CA GLN A 273 -15.25 -10.16 -14.58
C GLN A 273 -14.87 -8.68 -14.49
N TRP A 274 -13.57 -8.41 -14.54
CA TRP A 274 -13.03 -7.05 -14.69
C TRP A 274 -13.44 -6.08 -13.59
N VAL A 275 -13.61 -6.56 -12.36
CA VAL A 275 -14.04 -5.72 -11.24
C VAL A 275 -12.86 -4.91 -10.71
N ALA A 276 -13.08 -3.61 -10.59
CA ALA A 276 -12.28 -2.73 -9.76
C ALA A 276 -13.11 -2.28 -8.56
N TYR A 277 -12.58 -2.26 -7.34
CA TYR A 277 -13.37 -1.87 -6.17
C TYR A 277 -12.56 -1.14 -5.10
N LYS A 278 -13.24 -0.38 -4.25
CA LYS A 278 -12.73 0.16 -2.98
C LYS A 278 -13.68 -0.23 -1.85
N TYR A 279 -13.20 -0.15 -0.61
CA TYR A 279 -14.04 -0.37 0.55
C TYR A 279 -13.78 0.66 1.66
N ASP A 280 -14.82 0.91 2.44
CA ASP A 280 -14.75 1.54 3.76
C ASP A 280 -15.18 0.50 4.80
N ALA A 281 -14.57 0.51 5.97
CA ALA A 281 -14.81 -0.48 7.02
C ALA A 281 -14.72 0.17 8.41
N GLY A 282 -15.58 -0.24 9.34
CA GLY A 282 -15.56 0.29 10.70
C GLY A 282 -16.53 -0.38 11.65
N LEU A 283 -16.67 0.23 12.82
CA LEU A 283 -17.66 -0.13 13.82
C LEU A 283 -18.55 1.09 14.08
N LYS A 284 -19.85 0.86 14.26
CA LYS A 284 -20.83 1.89 14.64
C LYS A 284 -21.58 1.50 15.90
N GLY A 285 -22.31 2.47 16.46
CA GLY A 285 -23.12 2.29 17.67
C GLY A 285 -22.41 2.71 18.97
N PHE A 286 -21.22 3.31 18.88
CA PHE A 286 -20.54 3.88 20.05
C PHE A 286 -21.44 4.92 20.73
N SER A 287 -21.42 4.94 22.06
CA SER A 287 -22.17 5.90 22.88
C SER A 287 -21.24 7.02 23.33
N THR A 288 -21.65 8.27 23.17
CA THR A 288 -20.86 9.42 23.67
C THR A 288 -20.83 9.51 25.19
N ASP A 289 -21.74 8.85 25.91
CA ASP A 289 -21.71 8.77 27.38
C ASP A 289 -20.50 7.97 27.87
N PHE A 290 -20.08 6.99 27.06
CA PHE A 290 -18.99 6.08 27.37
C PHE A 290 -17.69 6.41 26.64
N THR A 291 -17.82 6.89 25.41
CA THR A 291 -16.73 7.20 24.48
C THR A 291 -16.94 8.63 23.96
N PRO A 292 -16.66 9.66 24.78
CA PRO A 292 -17.11 11.02 24.50
C PRO A 292 -16.43 11.70 23.31
N ARG A 293 -15.32 11.14 22.81
CA ARG A 293 -14.58 11.77 21.71
C ARG A 293 -13.84 10.77 20.84
N VAL A 294 -13.52 11.23 19.64
CA VAL A 294 -12.45 10.68 18.80
C VAL A 294 -11.27 11.65 18.75
N THR A 295 -10.06 11.12 18.62
CA THR A 295 -8.81 11.89 18.53
C THR A 295 -7.92 11.38 17.39
N TRP A 296 -7.12 12.27 16.78
CA TRP A 296 -6.14 11.95 15.75
C TRP A 296 -5.01 12.99 15.72
N ARG A 297 -4.00 12.78 14.87
CA ARG A 297 -3.00 13.79 14.51
C ARG A 297 -3.29 14.32 13.12
N ASP A 298 -3.38 15.63 12.94
CA ASP A 298 -3.45 16.20 11.58
C ASP A 298 -2.14 15.95 10.81
N THR A 299 -2.12 16.29 9.52
CA THR A 299 -0.93 16.10 8.67
C THR A 299 0.29 16.91 9.13
N GLY A 300 0.12 17.92 10.00
CA GLY A 300 1.21 18.64 10.66
C GLY A 300 1.67 18.01 11.98
N GLY A 301 1.05 16.91 12.41
CA GLY A 301 1.34 16.22 13.67
C GLY A 301 0.68 16.82 14.91
N HIS A 302 -0.23 17.79 14.76
CA HIS A 302 -0.90 18.41 15.91
C HIS A 302 -2.10 17.56 16.38
N PRO A 303 -2.34 17.47 17.69
CA PRO A 303 -3.47 16.72 18.22
C PRO A 303 -4.79 17.39 17.88
N GLN A 304 -5.72 16.60 17.37
CA GLN A 304 -7.08 16.98 17.01
C GLN A 304 -8.08 16.08 17.71
N HIS A 305 -9.30 16.58 17.90
CA HIS A 305 -10.39 15.80 18.51
C HIS A 305 -11.78 16.26 18.05
N HIS A 306 -12.77 15.39 18.20
CA HIS A 306 -14.18 15.70 17.95
C HIS A 306 -15.07 15.09 19.03
N GLN A 307 -15.96 15.90 19.63
CA GLN A 307 -16.82 15.52 20.77
C GLN A 307 -18.31 15.35 20.40
N PHE A 308 -18.64 15.37 19.11
CA PHE A 308 -20.00 15.08 18.61
C PHE A 308 -21.11 16.04 19.09
N GLY A 309 -20.77 17.28 19.49
CA GLY A 309 -21.75 18.31 19.84
C GLY A 309 -22.50 18.94 18.65
N GLY A 310 -22.09 18.64 17.41
CA GLY A 310 -22.73 19.13 16.18
C GLY A 310 -23.95 18.31 15.73
N VAL A 311 -24.47 18.62 14.54
CA VAL A 311 -25.57 17.87 13.90
C VAL A 311 -25.12 16.48 13.42
N VAL A 312 -26.10 15.60 13.18
CA VAL A 312 -25.89 14.27 12.59
C VAL A 312 -25.21 14.41 11.21
N ASN A 313 -24.28 13.50 10.91
CA ASN A 313 -23.57 13.49 9.63
C ASN A 313 -24.36 12.67 8.59
N ASN A 314 -24.48 13.21 7.38
CA ASN A 314 -25.12 12.52 6.25
C ASN A 314 -24.15 11.60 5.46
N THR A 315 -22.85 11.73 5.70
CA THR A 315 -21.77 11.00 5.05
C THR A 315 -20.65 10.71 6.06
N LEU A 316 -19.70 9.83 5.70
CA LEU A 316 -18.49 9.63 6.50
C LEU A 316 -17.66 10.93 6.54
N ALA A 317 -17.37 11.43 7.74
CA ALA A 317 -16.45 12.56 7.90
C ALA A 317 -15.02 12.04 7.82
N ARG A 318 -14.44 12.09 6.61
CA ARG A 318 -13.05 11.67 6.36
C ARG A 318 -12.07 12.67 6.93
N VAL A 319 -10.99 12.13 7.49
CA VAL A 319 -9.97 12.90 8.18
C VAL A 319 -8.61 12.58 7.57
N LYS A 320 -7.91 13.63 7.12
CA LYS A 320 -6.50 13.57 6.73
C LYS A 320 -5.63 13.47 7.98
N ALA A 321 -5.59 12.26 8.54
CA ALA A 321 -4.84 11.96 9.75
C ALA A 321 -3.45 11.43 9.40
N GLN A 322 -2.42 11.99 10.04
CA GLN A 322 -1.09 11.42 10.01
C GLN A 322 -1.15 9.96 10.53
N ASN A 323 -0.35 9.08 9.91
CA ASN A 323 -0.27 7.65 10.22
C ASN A 323 -1.56 6.85 9.96
N ARG A 324 -2.58 7.43 9.32
CA ARG A 324 -3.84 6.77 8.90
C ARG A 324 -4.56 6.09 10.07
N LEU A 325 -4.65 6.80 11.20
CA LEU A 325 -5.14 6.29 12.47
C LEU A 325 -6.09 7.28 13.15
N ILE A 326 -7.18 6.76 13.70
CA ILE A 326 -8.12 7.49 14.55
C ILE A 326 -8.40 6.70 15.83
N VAL A 327 -8.59 7.39 16.94
CA VAL A 327 -8.76 6.75 18.26
C VAL A 327 -10.08 7.19 18.89
N ALA A 328 -10.96 6.24 19.17
CA ALA A 328 -12.15 6.45 19.98
C ALA A 328 -11.76 6.29 21.45
N GLU A 329 -11.86 7.37 22.22
CA GLU A 329 -11.39 7.41 23.61
C GLU A 329 -12.56 7.19 24.57
N ALA A 330 -12.46 6.13 25.37
CA ALA A 330 -13.45 5.74 26.37
C ALA A 330 -13.02 6.17 27.78
N ASP A 331 -13.94 6.15 28.73
CA ASP A 331 -13.60 6.36 30.13
C ASP A 331 -12.70 5.20 30.64
N GLY A 332 -11.42 5.48 30.86
CA GLY A 332 -10.42 4.52 31.34
C GLY A 332 -9.77 3.63 30.28
N GLY A 333 -9.89 3.93 28.98
CA GLY A 333 -9.26 3.18 27.89
C GLY A 333 -9.51 3.79 26.51
N ALA A 334 -9.06 3.12 25.44
CA ALA A 334 -9.29 3.61 24.08
C ALA A 334 -9.32 2.47 23.06
N LEU A 335 -10.03 2.70 21.95
CA LEU A 335 -10.04 1.82 20.79
C LEU A 335 -9.55 2.59 19.56
N ALA A 336 -8.35 2.23 19.09
CA ALA A 336 -7.79 2.74 17.86
C ALA A 336 -8.32 1.96 16.65
N ALA A 337 -8.58 2.64 15.53
CA ALA A 337 -8.92 2.06 14.24
C ALA A 337 -7.89 2.50 13.19
N PHE A 338 -7.30 1.54 12.46
CA PHE A 338 -6.26 1.80 11.47
C PHE A 338 -6.25 0.72 10.37
N ALA A 339 -5.64 1.08 9.25
CA ALA A 339 -5.57 0.22 8.07
C ALA A 339 -4.37 -0.74 8.13
N PRO A 340 -4.42 -1.91 7.47
CA PRO A 340 -3.21 -2.64 7.10
C PRO A 340 -2.20 -1.67 6.44
N PRO A 341 -0.93 -1.62 6.88
CA PRO A 341 -0.02 -0.52 6.51
C PRO A 341 0.25 -0.41 5.01
N HIS A 342 0.36 -1.55 4.31
CA HIS A 342 0.72 -1.57 2.88
C HIS A 342 -0.38 -2.16 2.00
N THR A 343 -1.09 -3.20 2.44
CA THR A 343 -2.12 -3.88 1.63
C THR A 343 -3.42 -3.10 1.49
N PHE A 344 -3.61 -2.04 2.28
CA PHE A 344 -4.74 -1.10 2.16
C PHE A 344 -4.56 -0.04 1.05
N PHE A 345 -3.37 0.04 0.46
CA PHE A 345 -3.05 1.09 -0.52
C PHE A 345 -2.79 0.47 -1.89
N PHE A 346 -3.33 1.12 -2.92
CA PHE A 346 -2.93 0.90 -4.30
C PHE A 346 -2.10 2.09 -4.75
N THR A 347 -1.08 1.83 -5.56
CA THR A 347 -0.13 2.85 -6.00
C THR A 347 -0.85 3.89 -6.85
N ARG A 348 -0.57 5.15 -6.55
CA ARG A 348 -0.87 6.32 -7.38
C ARG A 348 0.44 7.01 -7.77
N GLU A 349 0.35 7.99 -8.65
CA GLU A 349 1.45 8.86 -9.08
C GLU A 349 1.87 9.82 -7.95
N LYS A 350 0.98 10.06 -6.96
CA LYS A 350 1.26 10.81 -5.75
C LYS A 350 0.85 10.05 -4.51
N ASP A 351 1.59 10.25 -3.44
CA ASP A 351 1.38 9.58 -2.15
C ASP A 351 0.58 10.47 -1.17
N THR A 352 -0.17 11.45 -1.68
CA THR A 352 -0.92 12.43 -0.87
C THR A 352 -1.87 11.78 0.12
N ASN A 353 -1.97 12.35 1.33
CA ASN A 353 -2.97 11.91 2.30
C ASN A 353 -4.37 12.38 1.88
N LEU A 354 -5.20 11.44 1.44
CA LEU A 354 -6.55 11.72 0.96
C LEU A 354 -7.65 11.44 2.01
N GLY A 355 -7.27 11.21 3.26
CA GLY A 355 -8.20 10.99 4.38
C GLY A 355 -8.66 9.53 4.50
N TYR A 356 -7.79 8.71 5.07
CA TYR A 356 -7.97 7.25 5.14
C TYR A 356 -8.67 6.72 6.40
N VAL A 357 -9.05 7.62 7.29
CA VAL A 357 -9.86 7.32 8.49
C VAL A 357 -11.07 8.24 8.56
N TRP A 358 -12.10 7.81 9.25
CA TRP A 358 -13.35 8.57 9.37
C TRP A 358 -14.00 8.41 10.73
N TYR A 359 -14.83 9.40 11.08
CA TYR A 359 -15.87 9.29 12.08
C TYR A 359 -17.23 9.67 11.46
N ARG A 360 -18.33 9.29 12.10
CA ARG A 360 -19.68 9.72 11.68
C ARG A 360 -20.60 9.80 12.91
N LYS A 361 -21.15 10.98 13.22
CA LYS A 361 -22.26 11.10 14.17
C LYS A 361 -23.51 10.51 13.51
N ASP A 362 -23.98 9.39 14.01
CA ASP A 362 -25.11 8.63 13.45
C ASP A 362 -26.46 9.12 14.00
N ALA A 363 -26.48 9.51 15.28
CA ALA A 363 -27.65 10.03 15.97
C ALA A 363 -27.21 10.83 17.20
N GLU A 364 -28.16 11.39 17.95
CA GLU A 364 -27.85 11.97 19.25
C GLU A 364 -27.25 10.91 20.17
N GLY A 365 -26.09 11.22 20.74
CA GLY A 365 -25.31 10.31 21.57
C GLY A 365 -24.72 9.07 20.88
N ARG A 366 -24.76 8.96 19.55
CA ARG A 366 -24.29 7.79 18.80
C ARG A 366 -23.36 8.13 17.64
N PHE A 367 -22.29 7.35 17.46
CA PHE A 367 -21.36 7.52 16.35
C PHE A 367 -20.72 6.21 15.88
N GLY A 368 -20.07 6.27 14.71
CA GLY A 368 -19.18 5.26 14.17
C GLY A 368 -17.79 5.79 13.85
N VAL A 369 -16.83 4.87 13.73
CA VAL A 369 -15.43 5.15 13.44
C VAL A 369 -14.83 4.01 12.60
N GLY A 370 -13.90 4.33 11.71
CA GLY A 370 -13.24 3.32 10.89
C GLY A 370 -12.19 3.87 9.93
N ILE A 371 -11.87 3.02 8.95
CA ILE A 371 -10.97 3.31 7.83
C ILE A 371 -11.76 3.39 6.53
N GLY A 372 -11.20 4.07 5.53
CA GLY A 372 -11.82 4.06 4.22
C GLY A 372 -10.99 4.71 3.15
N MET A 373 -11.37 4.47 1.90
CA MET A 373 -10.72 5.09 0.74
C MET A 373 -11.61 6.14 0.09
N PRO A 374 -11.04 7.27 -0.33
CA PRO A 374 -11.73 8.19 -1.22
C PRO A 374 -11.98 7.49 -2.57
N GLU A 375 -12.80 8.13 -3.40
CA GLU A 375 -13.20 7.57 -4.70
C GLU A 375 -12.44 8.17 -5.89
N ARG A 376 -11.60 9.16 -5.61
CA ARG A 376 -10.89 9.95 -6.60
C ARG A 376 -9.63 10.57 -6.01
N GLU A 377 -8.74 10.95 -6.92
CA GLU A 377 -7.60 11.81 -6.65
C GLU A 377 -8.06 13.27 -6.46
N GLU A 378 -7.32 14.04 -5.66
CA GLU A 378 -7.55 15.48 -5.46
C GLU A 378 -6.71 16.35 -6.39
N ASP A 379 -5.52 15.88 -6.79
CA ASP A 379 -4.69 16.58 -7.75
C ASP A 379 -5.29 16.51 -9.17
N PRO A 380 -5.66 17.66 -9.78
CA PRO A 380 -6.23 17.70 -11.13
C PRO A 380 -5.37 17.02 -12.19
N GLN A 381 -4.05 16.96 -12.01
CA GLN A 381 -3.13 16.31 -12.96
C GLN A 381 -3.33 14.79 -13.03
N TYR A 382 -3.82 14.18 -11.96
CA TYR A 382 -3.80 12.73 -11.74
C TYR A 382 -5.19 12.13 -11.52
N VAL A 383 -6.28 12.85 -11.85
CA VAL A 383 -7.67 12.37 -11.67
C VAL A 383 -7.95 11.02 -12.34
N GLN A 384 -7.25 10.70 -13.44
CA GLN A 384 -7.37 9.43 -14.16
C GLN A 384 -6.44 8.32 -13.61
N ASN A 385 -5.65 8.57 -12.56
CA ASN A 385 -4.78 7.61 -11.90
C ASN A 385 -5.35 7.24 -10.52
N PHE A 386 -6.42 6.43 -10.54
CA PHE A 386 -7.08 6.01 -9.31
C PHE A 386 -7.61 4.57 -9.46
N ALA A 387 -6.67 3.64 -9.57
CA ALA A 387 -6.92 2.27 -10.02
C ALA A 387 -7.88 1.47 -9.14
N LEU A 388 -7.86 1.65 -7.82
CA LEU A 388 -8.56 0.75 -6.89
C LEU A 388 -8.01 -0.69 -6.92
N TYR A 389 -8.65 -1.61 -6.19
CA TYR A 389 -8.29 -3.04 -6.14
C TYR A 389 -8.85 -3.84 -7.30
N ASN A 390 -8.14 -4.88 -7.70
CA ASN A 390 -8.70 -5.96 -8.51
C ASN A 390 -9.54 -6.90 -7.67
N ALA A 391 -10.61 -7.44 -8.25
CA ALA A 391 -11.30 -8.61 -7.73
C ALA A 391 -11.49 -9.67 -8.84
N PRO A 392 -10.49 -10.52 -9.11
CA PRO A 392 -10.64 -11.60 -10.06
C PRO A 392 -11.76 -12.57 -9.63
N PRO A 393 -12.57 -13.08 -10.56
CA PRO A 393 -13.72 -13.92 -10.25
C PRO A 393 -13.37 -15.14 -9.37
N GLY A 394 -14.18 -15.38 -8.35
CA GLY A 394 -14.05 -16.55 -7.46
C GLY A 394 -12.93 -16.43 -6.40
N THR A 395 -12.12 -15.38 -6.44
CA THR A 395 -11.08 -15.11 -5.44
C THR A 395 -11.67 -14.48 -4.17
N VAL A 396 -11.14 -14.84 -2.99
CA VAL A 396 -11.54 -14.22 -1.71
C VAL A 396 -10.81 -12.90 -1.56
N GLN A 397 -11.54 -11.80 -1.69
CA GLN A 397 -11.05 -10.47 -1.37
C GLN A 397 -11.13 -10.28 0.14
N ARG A 398 -9.99 -10.01 0.79
CA ARG A 398 -9.90 -9.77 2.24
C ARG A 398 -9.90 -8.26 2.52
N MET A 399 -11.09 -7.71 2.77
CA MET A 399 -11.27 -6.29 3.05
C MET A 399 -11.08 -6.04 4.56
N GLY A 400 -9.83 -5.85 4.98
CA GLY A 400 -9.45 -5.81 6.39
C GLY A 400 -9.42 -4.41 7.01
N VAL A 401 -9.76 -4.32 8.30
CA VAL A 401 -9.51 -3.18 9.21
C VAL A 401 -8.96 -3.71 10.53
N TYR A 402 -7.99 -3.00 11.11
CA TYR A 402 -7.47 -3.30 12.43
C TYR A 402 -8.07 -2.37 13.49
N PHE A 403 -8.31 -2.95 14.65
CA PHE A 403 -8.57 -2.27 15.90
C PHE A 403 -7.50 -2.61 16.93
N TYR A 404 -7.10 -1.65 17.74
CA TYR A 404 -6.21 -1.85 18.87
C TYR A 404 -6.88 -1.40 20.17
N ALA A 405 -7.11 -2.35 21.08
CA ALA A 405 -7.81 -2.14 22.34
C ALA A 405 -6.83 -1.77 23.47
N SER A 406 -6.78 -0.50 23.86
CA SER A 406 -5.84 0.01 24.84
C SER A 406 -6.48 0.15 26.23
N PRO A 407 -5.83 -0.33 27.32
CA PRO A 407 -6.23 -0.01 28.69
C PRO A 407 -5.82 1.41 29.12
N ASP A 408 -5.07 2.13 28.28
CA ASP A 408 -4.66 3.51 28.49
C ASP A 408 -5.39 4.44 27.49
N GLY A 409 -5.37 5.75 27.72
CA GLY A 409 -6.10 6.75 26.92
C GLY A 409 -5.59 6.96 25.48
N GLY A 410 -6.11 8.00 24.82
CA GLY A 410 -5.99 8.20 23.36
C GLY A 410 -4.56 8.23 22.81
N GLU A 411 -3.67 9.07 23.35
CA GLU A 411 -2.29 9.18 22.84
C GLU A 411 -1.44 7.92 23.12
N PRO A 412 -1.43 7.31 24.32
CA PRO A 412 -0.78 6.03 24.53
C PRO A 412 -1.28 4.92 23.58
N ALA A 413 -2.60 4.86 23.33
CA ALA A 413 -3.16 3.91 22.36
C ALA A 413 -2.62 4.18 20.95
N ARG A 414 -2.50 5.45 20.57
CA ARG A 414 -1.92 5.86 19.29
C ARG A 414 -0.46 5.39 19.16
N GLN A 415 0.36 5.62 20.19
CA GLN A 415 1.77 5.20 20.20
C GLN A 415 1.92 3.67 20.14
N ALA A 416 1.02 2.92 20.79
CA ALA A 416 1.02 1.47 20.71
C ALA A 416 0.72 0.95 19.30
N VAL A 417 -0.17 1.62 18.55
CA VAL A 417 -0.39 1.33 17.13
C VAL A 417 0.85 1.68 16.29
N LEU A 418 1.45 2.85 16.52
CA LEU A 418 2.65 3.25 15.78
C LEU A 418 3.84 2.31 15.97
N ALA A 419 3.92 1.60 17.09
CA ALA A 419 4.97 0.62 17.31
C ALA A 419 4.99 -0.45 16.20
N PHE A 420 3.84 -0.78 15.60
CA PHE A 420 3.76 -1.77 14.54
C PHE A 420 4.48 -1.35 13.24
N THR A 421 4.56 -0.07 12.95
CA THR A 421 5.25 0.46 11.75
C THR A 421 6.55 1.18 12.11
N HIS A 422 7.06 0.96 13.32
CA HIS A 422 8.20 1.70 13.88
C HIS A 422 8.02 3.24 13.80
N GLY A 423 6.79 3.72 13.96
CA GLY A 423 6.45 5.14 13.84
C GLY A 423 6.42 5.64 12.40
N ASP A 424 6.11 4.77 11.44
CA ASP A 424 6.23 5.02 9.99
C ASP A 424 7.67 5.36 9.58
N THR A 425 8.64 4.64 10.13
CA THR A 425 10.06 4.82 9.79
C THR A 425 10.75 3.49 9.53
N PHE A 426 11.72 3.49 8.62
CA PHE A 426 12.58 2.34 8.36
C PHE A 426 13.68 2.28 9.41
N LYS A 427 13.63 1.24 10.24
CA LYS A 427 14.54 1.07 11.38
C LYS A 427 16.00 0.88 10.91
N PRO A 428 16.96 1.68 11.40
CA PRO A 428 18.37 1.44 11.12
C PRO A 428 18.83 0.05 11.56
N LEU A 429 19.63 -0.61 10.72
CA LEU A 429 20.13 -1.95 10.97
C LEU A 429 21.67 -1.99 10.84
N PRO A 430 22.42 -2.49 11.84
CA PRO A 430 23.87 -2.56 11.76
C PRO A 430 24.37 -3.35 10.55
N GLY A 431 25.34 -2.80 9.82
CA GLY A 431 25.87 -3.39 8.58
C GLY A 431 24.98 -3.21 7.35
N TYR A 432 23.91 -2.41 7.48
CA TYR A 432 23.00 -2.10 6.39
C TYR A 432 22.72 -0.60 6.25
N LYS A 433 22.39 -0.18 5.03
CA LYS A 433 21.86 1.15 4.70
C LYS A 433 20.58 1.03 3.88
N THR A 434 19.59 1.85 4.19
CA THR A 434 18.31 1.89 3.48
C THR A 434 18.46 2.61 2.14
N PHE A 435 17.87 2.02 1.10
CA PHE A 435 17.99 2.48 -0.26
C PHE A 435 16.67 2.34 -1.01
N VAL A 436 16.27 3.41 -1.71
CA VAL A 436 15.10 3.44 -2.57
C VAL A 436 15.43 4.26 -3.82
N ASN A 437 15.06 3.75 -5.00
CA ASN A 437 15.27 4.44 -6.28
C ASN A 437 13.95 4.92 -6.89
N HIS A 438 14.07 5.68 -7.98
CA HIS A 438 13.03 6.02 -8.95
C HIS A 438 12.05 7.07 -8.44
N PHE A 439 12.61 8.19 -7.99
CA PHE A 439 11.82 9.38 -7.63
C PHE A 439 11.81 10.40 -8.77
N HIS A 440 10.61 10.85 -9.12
CA HIS A 440 10.38 11.92 -10.12
C HIS A 440 10.01 13.23 -9.40
N LEU A 441 11.00 13.89 -8.82
CA LEU A 441 10.79 15.08 -8.01
C LEU A 441 10.78 16.37 -8.84
N ASP A 442 11.24 16.35 -10.09
CA ASP A 442 11.55 17.60 -10.82
C ASP A 442 12.49 18.46 -9.96
N PHE A 443 13.51 17.83 -9.36
CA PHE A 443 14.34 18.43 -8.33
C PHE A 443 15.19 19.57 -8.91
N THR A 444 16.01 19.26 -9.91
CA THR A 444 16.89 20.26 -10.55
C THR A 444 16.12 21.32 -11.31
N GLY A 445 15.00 20.96 -11.96
CA GLY A 445 14.11 21.93 -12.61
C GLY A 445 13.59 22.97 -11.62
N ARG A 446 13.08 22.52 -10.45
CA ARG A 446 12.62 23.41 -9.38
C ARG A 446 13.75 24.23 -8.76
N GLN A 447 14.93 23.64 -8.59
CA GLN A 447 16.10 24.38 -8.08
C GLN A 447 16.47 25.54 -9.01
N ARG A 448 16.55 25.29 -10.32
CA ARG A 448 16.78 26.35 -11.31
C ARG A 448 15.69 27.41 -11.28
N ALA A 449 14.42 27.02 -11.19
CA ALA A 449 13.30 27.95 -11.08
C ALA A 449 13.38 28.81 -9.81
N SER A 450 13.97 28.30 -8.72
CA SER A 450 14.22 29.07 -7.50
C SER A 450 15.43 30.02 -7.60
N GLY A 451 16.25 29.89 -8.64
CA GLY A 451 17.50 30.65 -8.82
C GLY A 451 18.69 30.11 -8.04
N SER A 452 18.61 28.91 -7.43
CA SER A 452 19.69 28.30 -6.66
C SER A 452 19.63 26.77 -6.64
N LEU A 453 20.79 26.12 -6.84
CA LEU A 453 20.96 24.68 -6.66
C LEU A 453 21.09 24.26 -5.18
N ASP A 454 21.07 25.23 -4.25
CA ASP A 454 21.12 24.98 -2.80
C ASP A 454 19.74 25.10 -2.13
N THR A 455 18.68 25.42 -2.89
CA THR A 455 17.34 25.59 -2.33
C THR A 455 16.86 24.29 -1.68
N PRO A 456 16.52 24.30 -0.36
CA PRO A 456 16.01 23.12 0.31
C PRO A 456 14.55 22.87 -0.10
N PHE A 457 14.24 21.63 -0.44
CA PHE A 457 12.86 21.19 -0.67
C PHE A 457 12.40 20.19 0.38
N GLN A 458 11.11 20.25 0.68
CA GLN A 458 10.46 19.39 1.65
C GLN A 458 10.50 17.91 1.25
N ASP A 459 10.63 17.61 -0.05
CA ASP A 459 10.71 16.23 -0.54
C ASP A 459 11.83 15.44 0.16
N LEU A 460 13.05 16.00 0.18
CA LEU A 460 14.21 15.34 0.77
C LEU A 460 14.13 15.30 2.30
N ALA A 461 13.51 16.31 2.92
CA ALA A 461 13.27 16.31 4.36
C ALA A 461 12.30 15.18 4.76
N ALA A 462 11.23 14.98 4.01
CA ALA A 462 10.29 13.89 4.21
C ALA A 462 10.97 12.53 4.02
N MET A 463 11.77 12.34 2.97
CA MET A 463 12.54 11.10 2.75
C MET A 463 13.54 10.80 3.87
N ARG A 464 14.25 11.81 4.38
CA ARG A 464 15.12 11.65 5.55
C ARG A 464 14.34 11.24 6.80
N SER A 465 13.15 11.81 7.02
CA SER A 465 12.32 11.49 8.18
C SER A 465 11.83 10.03 8.21
N LEU A 466 11.73 9.39 7.04
CA LEU A 466 11.43 7.96 6.93
C LEU A 466 12.62 7.07 7.30
N GLY A 467 13.82 7.61 7.52
CA GLY A 467 15.03 6.82 7.78
C GLY A 467 15.70 6.28 6.51
N LEU A 468 15.52 6.92 5.36
CA LEU A 468 16.24 6.59 4.13
C LEU A 468 17.68 7.10 4.16
N ASN A 469 18.66 6.29 3.74
CA ASN A 469 20.07 6.67 3.63
C ASN A 469 20.48 7.02 2.20
N VAL A 470 19.91 6.33 1.20
CA VAL A 470 20.22 6.56 -0.22
C VAL A 470 18.92 6.67 -0.99
N ILE A 471 18.76 7.77 -1.73
CA ILE A 471 17.67 7.94 -2.68
C ILE A 471 18.21 8.12 -4.09
N GLY A 472 17.62 7.41 -5.05
CA GLY A 472 17.93 7.59 -6.47
C GLY A 472 16.84 8.40 -7.15
N LEU A 473 17.23 9.52 -7.77
CA LEU A 473 16.34 10.32 -8.61
C LEU A 473 16.28 9.71 -10.02
N SER A 474 15.19 9.98 -10.74
CA SER A 474 14.97 9.61 -12.15
C SER A 474 14.40 10.77 -12.97
N ASP A 475 14.89 11.98 -12.68
CA ASP A 475 14.28 13.27 -13.04
C ASP A 475 14.45 13.70 -14.50
N PHE A 476 14.97 12.88 -15.41
CA PHE A 476 14.91 13.15 -16.86
C PHE A 476 13.50 12.93 -17.43
N HIS A 477 12.56 13.57 -16.73
CA HIS A 477 11.15 13.79 -16.94
C HIS A 477 10.91 15.30 -16.72
N PHE A 478 9.81 15.85 -17.23
CA PHE A 478 9.47 17.28 -17.04
C PHE A 478 10.40 18.29 -17.75
N GLU A 479 11.07 19.18 -17.00
CA GLU A 479 11.79 20.35 -17.50
C GLU A 479 13.20 20.01 -18.03
N LEU A 480 13.71 18.80 -17.74
CA LEU A 480 14.99 18.34 -18.27
C LEU A 480 14.82 17.76 -19.69
N HIS A 481 15.77 18.06 -20.57
CA HIS A 481 15.70 17.78 -22.00
C HIS A 481 16.10 16.33 -22.31
N ALA A 482 15.26 15.38 -21.94
CA ALA A 482 15.55 13.95 -22.05
C ALA A 482 15.89 13.49 -23.48
N ASN A 483 15.23 14.07 -24.50
CA ASN A 483 15.39 13.69 -25.91
C ASN A 483 16.33 14.61 -26.70
N ASP A 484 17.01 15.57 -26.05
CA ASP A 484 17.99 16.41 -26.72
C ASP A 484 19.31 15.64 -26.97
N ALA A 485 19.94 15.90 -28.12
CA ALA A 485 21.12 15.16 -28.57
C ALA A 485 22.45 15.66 -27.98
N GLY A 486 22.41 16.60 -27.03
CA GLY A 486 23.59 17.06 -26.31
C GLY A 486 23.52 18.52 -25.84
N PRO A 487 23.25 19.51 -26.73
CA PRO A 487 23.41 20.92 -26.41
C PRO A 487 22.68 21.39 -25.14
N LEU A 488 21.46 20.89 -24.91
CA LEU A 488 20.67 21.21 -23.72
C LEU A 488 20.83 20.11 -22.66
N ARG A 489 20.80 18.84 -23.08
CA ARG A 489 20.83 17.70 -22.16
C ARG A 489 22.12 17.63 -21.32
N LEU A 490 23.28 17.98 -21.88
CA LEU A 490 24.54 17.94 -21.14
C LEU A 490 24.60 19.03 -20.06
N ALA A 491 24.04 20.21 -20.35
CA ALA A 491 23.88 21.25 -19.35
C ALA A 491 22.93 20.82 -18.23
N ASP A 492 21.84 20.11 -18.58
CA ASP A 492 20.92 19.49 -17.61
C ASP A 492 21.59 18.45 -16.73
N GLN A 493 22.37 17.54 -17.31
CA GLN A 493 23.12 16.55 -16.54
C GLN A 493 24.11 17.21 -15.60
N LYS A 494 24.81 18.25 -16.04
CA LYS A 494 25.77 18.98 -15.21
C LYS A 494 25.11 19.59 -13.97
N ASP A 495 23.99 20.26 -14.14
CA ASP A 495 23.26 20.83 -13.00
C ASP A 495 22.59 19.74 -12.15
N TYR A 496 22.16 18.63 -12.74
CA TYR A 496 21.59 17.49 -12.02
C TYR A 496 22.61 16.82 -11.10
N PHE A 497 23.83 16.62 -11.60
CA PHE A 497 24.96 16.13 -10.81
C PHE A 497 25.29 17.09 -9.68
N GLU A 498 25.41 18.40 -9.97
CA GLU A 498 25.74 19.39 -8.94
C GLU A 498 24.63 19.56 -7.90
N ALA A 499 23.36 19.55 -8.32
CA ALA A 499 22.19 19.64 -7.46
C ALA A 499 22.12 18.50 -6.44
N THR A 500 22.27 17.26 -6.92
CA THR A 500 22.21 16.06 -6.08
C THR A 500 23.42 15.98 -5.13
N ARG A 501 24.59 16.38 -5.60
CA ARG A 501 25.80 16.53 -4.79
C ARG A 501 25.61 17.50 -3.63
N ARG A 502 25.04 18.69 -3.89
CA ARG A 502 24.72 19.71 -2.86
C ARG A 502 23.64 19.30 -1.89
N ALA A 503 22.68 18.50 -2.37
CA ALA A 503 21.56 18.01 -1.56
C ALA A 503 21.92 16.83 -0.65
N SER A 504 23.07 16.22 -0.87
CA SER A 504 23.58 15.08 -0.12
C SER A 504 24.33 15.50 1.15
N ASP A 505 24.41 14.58 2.10
CA ASP A 505 25.08 14.74 3.39
C ASP A 505 25.71 13.40 3.82
N LYS A 506 26.45 13.37 4.93
CA LYS A 506 27.25 12.24 5.42
C LYS A 506 26.49 10.91 5.50
N ASP A 507 25.23 10.94 5.92
CA ASP A 507 24.39 9.75 6.11
C ASP A 507 23.13 9.76 5.23
N PHE A 508 23.07 10.68 4.25
CA PHE A 508 21.96 10.83 3.30
C PHE A 508 22.48 11.19 1.91
N LEU A 509 22.46 10.24 0.99
CA LEU A 509 22.94 10.41 -0.38
C LEU A 509 21.77 10.54 -1.36
N VAL A 510 21.81 11.58 -2.18
CA VAL A 510 20.91 11.78 -3.33
C VAL A 510 21.70 11.45 -4.59
N VAL A 511 21.24 10.47 -5.36
CA VAL A 511 22.00 9.96 -6.52
C VAL A 511 21.31 10.35 -7.84
N PRO A 512 22.05 10.93 -8.82
CA PRO A 512 21.50 11.40 -10.09
C PRO A 512 21.40 10.26 -11.12
N TRP A 513 20.56 9.26 -10.84
CA TRP A 513 20.26 8.18 -11.78
C TRP A 513 19.12 8.55 -12.73
N GLU A 514 18.76 7.62 -13.63
CA GLU A 514 17.81 7.92 -14.70
C GLU A 514 16.89 6.73 -15.04
N GLU A 515 15.65 7.02 -15.43
CA GLU A 515 14.74 6.13 -16.14
C GLU A 515 14.63 6.59 -17.62
N PRO A 516 15.58 6.21 -18.50
CA PRO A 516 15.67 6.83 -19.83
C PRO A 516 14.64 6.34 -20.86
N SER A 517 14.02 5.18 -20.66
CA SER A 517 12.98 4.62 -21.55
C SER A 517 13.37 4.55 -23.03
N ALA A 518 14.53 3.96 -23.34
CA ALA A 518 15.02 3.84 -24.72
C ALA A 518 15.74 2.50 -24.99
N TYR A 519 15.56 1.95 -26.20
CA TYR A 519 16.31 0.82 -26.78
C TYR A 519 16.18 -0.58 -26.16
N PHE A 520 16.01 -0.72 -24.84
CA PHE A 520 15.86 -2.03 -24.19
C PHE A 520 14.42 -2.53 -24.09
N GLY A 521 13.44 -1.67 -24.38
CA GLY A 521 12.02 -1.97 -24.24
C GLY A 521 11.52 -1.70 -22.82
N GLY A 522 10.24 -1.32 -22.70
CA GLY A 522 9.66 -0.86 -21.45
C GLY A 522 10.37 0.37 -20.86
N HIS A 523 10.06 0.68 -19.61
CA HIS A 523 10.88 1.58 -18.82
C HIS A 523 11.85 0.78 -17.94
N TYR A 524 13.02 1.36 -17.71
CA TYR A 524 14.05 0.76 -16.88
C TYR A 524 14.88 1.85 -16.22
N ASN A 525 15.40 1.57 -15.03
CA ASN A 525 16.34 2.44 -14.35
C ASN A 525 17.78 2.04 -14.70
N ILE A 526 18.63 3.01 -15.01
CA ILE A 526 20.09 2.85 -15.07
C ILE A 526 20.70 3.42 -13.80
N VAL A 527 21.55 2.62 -13.14
CA VAL A 527 22.28 3.01 -11.94
C VAL A 527 23.78 3.08 -12.27
N TRP A 528 24.38 4.23 -11.98
CA TRP A 528 25.75 4.57 -12.30
C TRP A 528 26.67 4.50 -11.07
N PRO A 529 27.93 4.06 -11.22
CA PRO A 529 28.92 4.11 -10.14
C PRO A 529 29.49 5.51 -9.90
N LYS A 530 29.26 6.44 -10.83
CA LYS A 530 29.73 7.83 -10.82
C LYS A 530 28.91 8.63 -11.83
N ASP A 531 29.11 9.94 -11.89
CA ASP A 531 28.46 10.78 -12.89
C ASP A 531 28.95 10.44 -14.30
N VAL A 532 28.00 10.23 -15.22
CA VAL A 532 28.26 9.88 -16.63
C VAL A 532 27.45 10.79 -17.54
N TYR A 533 28.14 11.56 -18.38
CA TYR A 533 27.50 12.35 -19.42
C TYR A 533 27.10 11.48 -20.61
N TRP A 534 25.83 11.51 -20.97
CA TRP A 534 25.33 10.72 -22.08
C TRP A 534 23.99 11.22 -22.64
N THR A 535 23.73 10.90 -23.91
CA THR A 535 22.45 11.17 -24.58
C THR A 535 21.81 9.88 -25.06
N LYS A 536 20.48 9.79 -24.89
CA LYS A 536 19.67 8.69 -25.44
C LYS A 536 19.28 8.89 -26.91
N VAL A 537 19.88 9.89 -27.55
CA VAL A 537 19.69 10.24 -28.96
C VAL A 537 21.06 10.47 -29.57
N ARG A 538 21.34 9.77 -30.66
CA ARG A 538 22.56 9.92 -31.45
C ARG A 538 22.20 10.38 -32.86
N GLN A 539 22.67 11.57 -33.24
CA GLN A 539 22.39 12.15 -34.55
C GLN A 539 23.15 11.39 -35.67
N PRO A 540 22.65 11.42 -36.91
CA PRO A 540 23.38 10.88 -38.05
C PRO A 540 24.80 11.48 -38.14
N GLY A 541 25.81 10.63 -38.19
CA GLY A 541 27.23 11.04 -38.25
C GLY A 541 27.86 11.40 -36.90
N GLN A 542 27.09 11.47 -35.81
CA GLN A 542 27.64 11.70 -34.47
C GLN A 542 28.41 10.46 -33.98
N PRO A 543 29.63 10.62 -33.44
CA PRO A 543 30.37 9.50 -32.86
C PRO A 543 29.62 8.90 -31.65
N PHE A 544 29.89 7.63 -31.36
CA PHE A 544 29.31 6.95 -30.18
C PHE A 544 29.84 7.54 -28.88
N VAL A 545 31.11 7.94 -28.88
CA VAL A 545 31.79 8.56 -27.76
C VAL A 545 32.70 9.66 -28.29
N GLU A 546 32.71 10.80 -27.63
CA GLU A 546 33.60 11.93 -27.93
C GLU A 546 33.96 12.72 -26.67
N GLU A 547 35.02 13.52 -26.76
CA GLU A 547 35.37 14.51 -25.75
C GLU A 547 34.68 15.83 -26.08
N VAL A 548 33.73 16.25 -25.25
CA VAL A 548 32.99 17.50 -25.41
C VAL A 548 33.57 18.56 -24.47
N PRO A 549 33.99 19.73 -24.98
CA PRO A 549 34.51 20.81 -24.14
C PRO A 549 33.55 21.18 -23.00
N GLY A 550 34.06 21.15 -21.77
CA GLY A 550 33.29 21.47 -20.55
C GLY A 550 32.54 20.31 -19.91
N TYR A 551 32.44 19.15 -20.57
CA TYR A 551 31.80 17.93 -20.05
C TYR A 551 32.74 16.72 -20.02
N GLY A 552 33.81 16.74 -20.83
CA GLY A 552 34.74 15.62 -20.98
C GLY A 552 34.12 14.52 -21.85
N LYS A 553 34.31 13.27 -21.45
CA LYS A 553 33.81 12.09 -22.16
C LYS A 553 32.28 12.03 -22.16
N VAL A 554 31.68 12.05 -23.34
CA VAL A 554 30.22 11.95 -23.55
C VAL A 554 29.90 10.76 -24.44
N TYR A 555 28.86 10.00 -24.07
CA TYR A 555 28.30 8.94 -24.90
C TYR A 555 27.03 9.38 -25.61
N HIS A 556 26.88 9.02 -26.88
CA HIS A 556 25.68 9.23 -27.66
C HIS A 556 25.13 7.88 -28.11
N THR A 557 23.99 7.49 -27.55
CA THR A 557 23.40 6.17 -27.84
C THR A 557 22.32 6.26 -28.89
N GLY A 558 22.38 5.36 -29.88
CA GLY A 558 21.40 5.24 -30.97
C GLY A 558 20.74 3.86 -31.08
N SER A 559 21.16 2.91 -30.24
CA SER A 559 20.73 1.51 -30.31
C SER A 559 20.91 0.78 -28.97
N ALA A 560 20.33 -0.41 -28.84
CA ALA A 560 20.54 -1.26 -27.67
C ALA A 560 22.03 -1.66 -27.50
N ALA A 561 22.76 -1.84 -28.61
CA ALA A 561 24.19 -2.14 -28.57
C ALA A 561 25.01 -0.97 -28.03
N ASP A 562 24.65 0.28 -28.40
CA ASP A 562 25.31 1.49 -27.89
C ASP A 562 25.07 1.63 -26.38
N VAL A 563 23.82 1.46 -25.91
CA VAL A 563 23.51 1.54 -24.47
C VAL A 563 24.28 0.47 -23.69
N GLN A 564 24.30 -0.77 -24.19
CA GLN A 564 25.06 -1.85 -23.57
C GLN A 564 26.57 -1.54 -23.53
N ALA A 565 27.15 -1.07 -24.63
CA ALA A 565 28.57 -0.72 -24.71
C ALA A 565 28.94 0.43 -23.74
N MET A 566 28.07 1.43 -23.59
CA MET A 566 28.24 2.53 -22.63
C MET A 566 28.24 2.01 -21.19
N MET A 567 27.25 1.19 -20.83
CA MET A 567 27.20 0.58 -19.49
C MET A 567 28.39 -0.34 -19.23
N ASP A 568 28.86 -1.06 -20.26
CA ASP A 568 30.06 -1.89 -20.20
C ASP A 568 31.32 -1.08 -19.90
N ALA A 569 31.48 0.06 -20.55
CA ALA A 569 32.61 0.94 -20.37
C ALA A 569 32.60 1.69 -19.02
N GLU A 570 31.42 2.03 -18.49
CA GLU A 570 31.31 2.84 -17.26
C GLU A 570 30.98 2.03 -16.00
N GLY A 571 30.70 0.73 -16.09
CA GLY A 571 30.43 -0.07 -14.90
C GLY A 571 28.99 0.00 -14.39
N ALA A 572 28.04 0.48 -15.20
CA ALA A 572 26.64 0.65 -14.81
C ALA A 572 25.84 -0.66 -14.74
N TYR A 573 24.71 -0.61 -14.02
CA TYR A 573 23.71 -1.68 -13.94
C TYR A 573 22.32 -1.14 -14.27
N TRP A 574 21.39 -2.02 -14.59
CA TRP A 574 20.02 -1.61 -14.91
C TRP A 574 18.99 -2.69 -14.57
N TYR A 575 17.73 -2.27 -14.38
CA TYR A 575 16.60 -3.16 -14.12
C TYR A 575 15.30 -2.52 -14.62
N HIS A 576 14.31 -3.34 -15.01
CA HIS A 576 13.03 -2.82 -15.49
C HIS A 576 12.23 -2.19 -14.36
N ALA A 577 11.71 -0.98 -14.59
CA ALA A 577 10.76 -0.34 -13.70
C ALA A 577 9.35 -0.91 -13.90
N HIS A 578 8.53 -0.91 -12.84
CA HIS A 578 7.11 -1.30 -12.86
C HIS A 578 6.78 -2.47 -13.83
N PRO A 579 7.38 -3.66 -13.65
CA PRO A 579 7.30 -4.76 -14.61
C PRO A 579 5.85 -5.15 -14.91
N ARG A 580 5.56 -5.48 -16.17
CA ARG A 580 4.26 -5.98 -16.65
C ARG A 580 3.06 -5.03 -16.40
N THR A 581 3.32 -3.74 -16.16
CA THR A 581 2.29 -2.69 -16.08
C THR A 581 2.84 -1.38 -16.67
N LYS A 582 2.03 -0.33 -16.74
CA LYS A 582 2.33 0.98 -17.33
C LYS A 582 3.05 0.80 -18.69
N SER A 583 4.03 1.68 -18.97
CA SER A 583 4.90 1.62 -20.14
C SER A 583 5.82 0.39 -20.19
N THR A 584 5.88 -0.44 -19.15
CA THR A 584 6.63 -1.71 -19.11
C THR A 584 5.70 -2.93 -19.31
N THR A 585 4.46 -2.71 -19.77
CA THR A 585 3.55 -3.81 -20.15
C THR A 585 4.17 -4.67 -21.25
N GLY A 586 4.23 -5.99 -21.03
CA GLY A 586 4.92 -6.96 -21.90
C GLY A 586 6.40 -7.16 -21.61
N TYR A 587 7.01 -6.38 -20.71
CA TYR A 587 8.44 -6.49 -20.37
C TYR A 587 8.62 -6.99 -18.92
N PRO A 588 9.67 -7.79 -18.64
CA PRO A 588 10.72 -8.23 -19.57
C PRO A 588 10.35 -9.42 -20.48
N ASP A 589 9.11 -9.90 -20.45
CA ASP A 589 8.65 -11.11 -21.15
C ASP A 589 9.00 -11.15 -22.65
N LEU A 590 8.90 -10.03 -23.35
CA LEU A 590 9.17 -9.93 -24.78
C LEU A 590 10.65 -9.98 -25.17
N ILE A 591 11.55 -9.90 -24.20
CA ILE A 591 12.99 -9.75 -24.45
C ILE A 591 13.85 -10.75 -23.69
N TRP A 592 13.27 -11.76 -23.04
CA TRP A 592 14.05 -12.77 -22.29
C TRP A 592 15.12 -13.48 -23.13
N ASP A 593 14.97 -13.53 -24.45
CA ASP A 593 15.94 -14.14 -25.35
C ASP A 593 17.16 -13.26 -25.64
N LYS A 594 17.05 -11.95 -25.43
CA LYS A 594 18.03 -10.93 -25.87
C LYS A 594 19.34 -10.98 -25.07
N PRO A 595 20.48 -10.65 -25.70
CA PRO A 595 21.79 -10.74 -25.05
C PRO A 595 21.95 -9.77 -23.87
N TYR A 596 21.38 -8.57 -23.95
CA TYR A 596 21.53 -7.54 -22.90
C TYR A 596 20.76 -7.86 -21.59
N VAL A 597 19.68 -8.65 -21.64
CA VAL A 597 19.04 -9.17 -20.41
C VAL A 597 19.69 -10.46 -19.90
N LYS A 598 20.48 -11.13 -20.73
CA LYS A 598 21.39 -12.24 -20.37
C LYS A 598 22.79 -11.73 -20.05
N ASN A 599 22.90 -10.50 -19.54
CA ASN A 599 24.13 -9.88 -19.08
C ASN A 599 24.08 -9.73 -17.55
N ASP A 600 25.23 -9.75 -16.90
CA ASP A 600 25.39 -9.47 -15.45
C ASP A 600 25.00 -8.04 -15.08
N ARG A 601 24.98 -7.11 -16.05
CA ARG A 601 24.53 -5.73 -15.87
C ARG A 601 23.02 -5.60 -15.69
N TYR A 602 22.25 -6.52 -16.25
CA TYR A 602 20.82 -6.57 -16.02
C TYR A 602 20.54 -7.25 -14.68
N LEU A 603 20.03 -6.49 -13.73
CA LEU A 603 19.81 -6.94 -12.36
C LEU A 603 18.46 -7.63 -12.17
N GLY A 604 17.44 -7.31 -12.96
CA GLY A 604 16.10 -7.88 -12.81
C GLY A 604 15.00 -6.84 -12.95
N VAL A 605 14.06 -6.81 -12.00
CA VAL A 605 12.86 -5.96 -12.05
C VAL A 605 12.58 -5.24 -10.73
N ALA A 606 11.83 -4.15 -10.82
CA ALA A 606 11.37 -3.35 -9.70
C ALA A 606 10.25 -4.04 -8.88
N PHE A 607 10.24 -3.77 -7.57
CA PHE A 607 9.18 -4.11 -6.63
C PHE A 607 8.50 -2.83 -6.15
N LYS A 608 7.32 -2.60 -6.70
CA LYS A 608 6.35 -1.61 -6.25
C LYS A 608 5.00 -2.33 -6.16
N PRO A 609 4.63 -2.89 -5.00
CA PRO A 609 3.57 -3.89 -4.95
C PRO A 609 2.17 -3.32 -5.22
N GLY A 610 1.88 -2.09 -4.83
CA GLY A 610 0.54 -1.49 -4.95
C GLY A 610 0.04 -1.25 -6.38
N MET A 611 0.85 -1.48 -7.43
CA MET A 611 0.36 -1.41 -8.81
C MET A 611 -0.38 -2.72 -9.17
N GLY A 612 -1.67 -2.63 -9.50
CA GLY A 612 -2.50 -3.83 -9.71
C GLY A 612 -2.84 -4.59 -8.44
N GLN A 613 -2.98 -3.87 -7.31
CA GLN A 613 -3.27 -4.43 -5.99
C GLN A 613 -4.51 -5.34 -6.00
N ASP A 614 -4.39 -6.50 -5.36
CA ASP A 614 -5.44 -7.53 -5.24
C ASP A 614 -5.41 -8.14 -3.83
N ASN A 615 -6.50 -7.96 -3.07
CA ASN A 615 -6.56 -8.41 -1.67
C ASN A 615 -6.85 -9.91 -1.52
N SER A 616 -6.85 -10.67 -2.62
CA SER A 616 -6.82 -12.13 -2.60
C SER A 616 -5.42 -12.72 -2.71
N GLU A 617 -4.43 -11.93 -3.12
CA GLU A 617 -3.05 -12.39 -3.20
C GLU A 617 -2.48 -12.66 -1.81
N VAL A 618 -1.78 -13.79 -1.67
CA VAL A 618 -1.10 -14.17 -0.42
C VAL A 618 0.28 -13.52 -0.32
N ARG A 619 0.85 -13.09 -1.45
CA ARG A 619 2.14 -12.40 -1.57
C ARG A 619 1.91 -11.14 -2.36
N MET A 620 2.41 -10.02 -1.87
CA MET A 620 2.40 -8.79 -2.63
C MET A 620 3.20 -8.96 -3.94
N CYS A 621 2.63 -8.56 -5.08
CA CYS A 621 3.29 -8.60 -6.38
C CYS A 621 3.67 -10.01 -6.86
N ASP A 622 2.83 -11.02 -6.58
CA ASP A 622 3.12 -12.43 -6.94
C ASP A 622 3.35 -12.58 -8.45
N TRP A 623 2.45 -12.03 -9.27
CA TRP A 623 2.58 -12.11 -10.73
C TRP A 623 3.56 -11.10 -11.34
N ARG A 624 3.46 -9.80 -11.01
CA ARG A 624 4.30 -8.81 -11.71
C ARG A 624 5.78 -8.92 -11.34
N CYS A 625 6.10 -9.29 -10.10
CA CYS A 625 7.46 -9.30 -9.58
C CYS A 625 8.03 -10.72 -9.44
N PHE A 626 7.43 -11.55 -8.58
CA PHE A 626 8.01 -12.86 -8.24
C PHE A 626 7.95 -13.86 -9.39
N ASP A 627 6.83 -13.95 -10.10
CA ASP A 627 6.75 -14.81 -11.29
C ASP A 627 7.75 -14.38 -12.38
N ALA A 628 7.94 -13.07 -12.58
CA ALA A 628 8.90 -12.55 -13.56
C ALA A 628 10.36 -12.96 -13.22
N ILE A 629 10.79 -12.80 -11.97
CA ILE A 629 12.16 -13.17 -11.58
C ILE A 629 12.36 -14.68 -11.49
N ASP A 630 11.36 -15.44 -11.03
CA ASP A 630 11.46 -16.89 -10.93
C ASP A 630 11.54 -17.50 -12.34
N THR A 631 10.78 -16.96 -13.30
CA THR A 631 10.85 -17.32 -14.73
C THR A 631 12.21 -17.01 -15.32
N MET A 632 12.73 -15.78 -15.15
CA MET A 632 14.06 -15.42 -15.65
C MET A 632 15.17 -16.29 -15.05
N ASN A 633 15.14 -16.54 -13.74
CA ASN A 633 16.15 -17.37 -13.08
C ASN A 633 16.09 -18.84 -13.51
N ASN A 634 14.91 -19.36 -13.88
CA ASN A 634 14.81 -20.66 -14.53
C ASN A 634 15.48 -20.65 -15.91
N MET A 635 15.13 -19.68 -16.75
CA MET A 635 15.67 -19.57 -18.11
C MET A 635 17.18 -19.35 -18.13
N TYR A 636 17.72 -18.63 -17.13
CA TYR A 636 19.13 -18.23 -17.09
C TYR A 636 19.99 -19.17 -16.24
N ALA A 637 19.39 -20.18 -15.62
CA ALA A 637 20.13 -21.21 -14.91
C ALA A 637 21.19 -21.86 -15.82
N GLY A 638 22.43 -21.90 -15.36
CA GLY A 638 23.54 -22.51 -16.11
C GLY A 638 24.16 -21.65 -17.22
N LEU A 639 23.68 -20.43 -17.47
CA LEU A 639 24.25 -19.53 -18.48
C LEU A 639 25.51 -18.79 -18.03
N GLY A 640 25.97 -19.00 -16.80
CA GLY A 640 27.17 -18.34 -16.25
C GLY A 640 26.95 -16.89 -15.78
N VAL A 641 25.70 -16.41 -15.74
CA VAL A 641 25.33 -15.07 -15.25
C VAL A 641 24.86 -15.11 -13.79
N LYS A 642 24.88 -13.98 -13.10
CA LYS A 642 24.28 -13.80 -11.76
C LYS A 642 22.74 -13.93 -11.81
N PRO A 643 22.09 -14.32 -10.69
CA PRO A 643 20.64 -14.37 -10.62
C PRO A 643 20.03 -12.98 -10.88
N LYS A 644 18.75 -12.98 -11.25
CA LYS A 644 17.93 -11.77 -11.38
C LYS A 644 17.13 -11.56 -10.11
N TYR A 645 16.98 -10.29 -9.75
CA TYR A 645 16.55 -9.82 -8.45
C TYR A 645 15.30 -8.98 -8.55
N VAL A 646 14.64 -8.84 -7.40
CA VAL A 646 13.50 -7.98 -7.16
C VAL A 646 13.98 -6.81 -6.30
N ILE A 647 13.99 -5.60 -6.86
CA ILE A 647 14.59 -4.39 -6.24
C ILE A 647 13.48 -3.43 -5.84
N ALA A 648 13.39 -3.04 -4.55
CA ALA A 648 12.38 -2.10 -4.09
C ALA A 648 12.54 -0.72 -4.73
N ASP A 649 11.41 -0.14 -5.15
CA ASP A 649 11.31 1.00 -6.06
C ASP A 649 9.97 1.73 -5.83
N ILE A 650 9.82 2.99 -6.26
CA ILE A 650 8.68 3.87 -5.97
C ILE A 650 7.89 4.28 -7.22
N ASP A 651 8.52 4.87 -8.24
CA ASP A 651 7.88 5.49 -9.41
C ASP A 651 6.73 6.46 -9.05
N THR A 652 6.99 7.41 -8.14
CA THR A 652 6.02 8.46 -7.78
C THR A 652 6.67 9.85 -7.73
N TYR A 653 5.84 10.88 -7.85
CA TYR A 653 6.28 12.27 -8.02
C TYR A 653 6.55 12.99 -6.69
N ARG A 654 6.55 14.33 -6.67
CA ARG A 654 6.82 15.19 -5.50
C ARG A 654 6.28 14.65 -4.17
N LYS A 655 7.04 14.92 -3.10
CA LYS A 655 6.83 14.45 -1.74
C LYS A 655 6.71 15.63 -0.77
N GLY A 656 5.83 15.51 0.21
CA GLY A 656 5.69 16.42 1.34
C GLY A 656 5.64 15.69 2.68
N PRO A 657 5.96 16.35 3.80
CA PRO A 657 5.79 15.80 5.14
C PRO A 657 4.33 15.45 5.49
N GLU A 658 3.37 16.01 4.77
CA GLU A 658 1.93 15.74 4.91
C GLU A 658 1.45 14.48 4.17
N ASP A 659 2.28 13.87 3.33
CA ASP A 659 1.94 12.72 2.49
C ASP A 659 2.01 11.39 3.25
N ASP A 660 1.28 10.38 2.77
CA ASP A 660 1.30 9.01 3.31
C ASP A 660 2.43 8.17 2.68
N LEU A 661 3.67 8.58 2.92
CA LEU A 661 4.83 7.99 2.26
C LEU A 661 5.10 6.54 2.68
N TYR A 662 5.22 6.27 3.98
CA TYR A 662 5.62 4.95 4.49
C TYR A 662 4.75 3.82 3.91
N ALA A 663 3.43 3.99 3.94
CA ALA A 663 2.46 3.02 3.43
C ALA A 663 2.69 2.61 1.96
N ASN A 664 3.24 3.52 1.15
CA ASN A 664 3.47 3.30 -0.26
C ASN A 664 4.91 2.85 -0.58
N PHE A 665 5.82 2.83 0.40
CA PHE A 665 7.25 2.65 0.15
C PHE A 665 7.73 1.24 0.55
N PRO A 666 8.06 0.36 -0.40
CA PRO A 666 9.02 -0.69 -0.14
C PRO A 666 10.44 -0.10 -0.07
N VAL A 667 11.33 -0.74 0.69
CA VAL A 667 12.73 -0.33 0.88
C VAL A 667 13.70 -1.49 0.71
N ASN A 668 14.89 -1.19 0.18
CA ASN A 668 16.02 -2.13 0.18
C ASN A 668 16.93 -1.84 1.38
N TYR A 669 17.38 -2.88 2.07
CA TYR A 669 18.47 -2.81 3.02
C TYR A 669 19.72 -3.36 2.36
N LEU A 670 20.59 -2.47 1.89
CA LEU A 670 21.87 -2.81 1.25
C LEU A 670 22.91 -3.17 2.31
N LYS A 671 23.62 -4.28 2.14
CA LYS A 671 24.69 -4.68 3.04
C LYS A 671 25.97 -3.90 2.76
N ILE A 672 26.01 -2.67 3.27
CA ILE A 672 27.15 -1.74 3.21
C ILE A 672 27.33 -1.07 4.58
N ASP A 673 28.57 -0.88 5.02
CA ASP A 673 28.86 -0.36 6.36
C ASP A 673 28.61 1.15 6.48
N LYS A 674 28.81 1.90 5.40
CA LYS A 674 28.61 3.35 5.33
C LYS A 674 27.89 3.76 4.05
N THR A 675 27.15 4.85 4.14
CA THR A 675 26.66 5.57 2.95
C THR A 675 27.87 6.20 2.24
N PRO A 676 28.04 6.01 0.92
CA PRO A 676 29.04 6.79 0.16
C PRO A 676 28.76 8.29 0.29
N GLY A 677 29.83 9.10 0.31
CA GLY A 677 29.71 10.55 0.25
C GLY A 677 29.37 11.06 -1.15
N PRO A 678 29.00 12.35 -1.28
CA PRO A 678 28.62 12.96 -2.56
C PRO A 678 29.74 13.01 -3.62
N ASP A 679 31.01 12.99 -3.20
CA ASP A 679 32.16 12.94 -4.11
C ASP A 679 32.79 11.53 -4.20
N ASP A 680 32.22 10.53 -3.50
CA ASP A 680 32.70 9.15 -3.53
C ASP A 680 32.15 8.40 -4.76
N ASP A 681 32.83 7.31 -5.14
CA ASP A 681 32.31 6.35 -6.11
C ASP A 681 31.19 5.47 -5.48
N TYR A 682 30.06 5.34 -6.17
CA TYR A 682 28.86 4.62 -5.75
C TYR A 682 28.94 3.10 -5.98
N SER A 683 30.05 2.56 -6.47
CA SER A 683 30.27 1.13 -6.69
C SER A 683 29.95 0.25 -5.47
N PRO A 684 30.13 0.67 -4.19
CA PRO A 684 29.68 -0.14 -3.06
C PRO A 684 28.18 -0.45 -3.10
N ILE A 685 27.34 0.52 -3.49
CA ILE A 685 25.89 0.33 -3.66
C ILE A 685 25.62 -0.63 -4.82
N LEU A 686 26.20 -0.36 -5.98
CA LEU A 686 26.03 -1.18 -7.19
C LEU A 686 26.51 -2.62 -6.99
N LYS A 687 27.63 -2.81 -6.28
CA LYS A 687 28.15 -4.13 -5.92
C LYS A 687 27.19 -4.87 -5.00
N SER A 688 26.63 -4.19 -4.00
CA SER A 688 25.62 -4.77 -3.10
C SER A 688 24.41 -5.28 -3.89
N LEU A 689 23.92 -4.48 -4.85
CA LEU A 689 22.82 -4.85 -5.73
C LEU A 689 23.20 -6.01 -6.66
N ARG A 690 24.33 -5.94 -7.36
CA ARG A 690 24.82 -6.99 -8.27
C ARG A 690 25.02 -8.34 -7.58
N ASP A 691 25.57 -8.33 -6.38
CA ASP A 691 25.83 -9.56 -5.63
C ASP A 691 24.59 -10.11 -4.90
N GLY A 692 23.45 -9.41 -4.96
CA GLY A 692 22.25 -9.82 -4.23
C GLY A 692 22.40 -9.68 -2.70
N ASN A 693 23.35 -8.86 -2.25
CA ASN A 693 23.66 -8.64 -0.83
C ASN A 693 22.71 -7.59 -0.23
N PHE A 694 21.41 -7.82 -0.35
CA PHE A 694 20.37 -6.97 0.22
C PHE A 694 19.10 -7.80 0.44
N PHE A 695 18.21 -7.27 1.27
CA PHE A 695 16.83 -7.73 1.34
C PHE A 695 15.90 -6.56 1.06
N ALA A 696 14.72 -6.84 0.53
CA ALA A 696 13.66 -5.85 0.37
C ALA A 696 12.57 -6.12 1.40
N THR A 697 11.94 -5.05 1.89
CA THR A 697 10.83 -5.13 2.86
C THR A 697 9.90 -3.94 2.74
N THR A 698 8.70 -4.08 3.26
CA THR A 698 7.77 -2.98 3.56
C THR A 698 8.08 -2.24 4.87
N GLY A 699 8.89 -2.83 5.78
CA GLY A 699 9.42 -2.16 6.98
C GLY A 699 9.12 -2.86 8.31
N GLU A 700 8.06 -3.66 8.37
CA GLU A 700 7.60 -4.37 9.57
C GLU A 700 8.47 -5.58 9.91
N ILE A 701 9.04 -6.22 8.89
CA ILE A 701 9.84 -7.44 8.99
C ILE A 701 11.28 -7.13 8.57
N LEU A 702 12.26 -7.44 9.42
CA LEU A 702 13.67 -7.20 9.15
C LEU A 702 14.44 -8.52 9.11
N ILE A 703 15.22 -8.74 8.05
CA ILE A 703 16.10 -9.90 7.92
C ILE A 703 17.52 -9.46 8.27
N ARG A 704 17.93 -9.70 9.52
CA ARG A 704 19.22 -9.24 10.06
C ARG A 704 20.40 -10.02 9.50
N ASN A 705 20.18 -11.28 9.18
CA ASN A 705 21.18 -12.17 8.62
C ASN A 705 20.48 -13.24 7.79
N TYR A 706 21.14 -13.69 6.72
CA TYR A 706 20.66 -14.77 5.87
C TYR A 706 21.86 -15.51 5.27
N SER A 707 21.77 -16.84 5.23
CA SER A 707 22.73 -17.66 4.48
C SER A 707 22.14 -19.00 4.05
N VAL A 708 22.68 -19.54 2.95
CA VAL A 708 22.50 -20.95 2.55
C VAL A 708 23.67 -21.74 3.12
N ALA A 709 23.47 -22.37 4.27
CA ALA A 709 24.49 -23.10 5.00
C ALA A 709 24.63 -24.57 4.53
N GLY A 710 25.83 -25.13 4.72
CA GLY A 710 26.16 -26.52 4.38
C GLY A 710 26.77 -26.70 2.98
N THR A 711 27.28 -27.90 2.73
CA THR A 711 27.88 -28.32 1.45
C THR A 711 27.20 -29.58 0.91
N GLY A 712 27.25 -29.78 -0.40
CA GLY A 712 26.58 -30.91 -1.04
C GLY A 712 25.08 -30.70 -1.21
N ASN A 713 24.33 -31.81 -1.21
CA ASN A 713 22.91 -31.84 -1.57
C ASN A 713 21.95 -31.59 -0.40
N GLN A 714 22.40 -31.69 0.84
CA GLN A 714 21.58 -31.38 2.02
C GLN A 714 22.07 -30.05 2.58
N ARG A 715 21.25 -29.01 2.44
CA ARG A 715 21.60 -27.64 2.85
C ARG A 715 20.53 -27.08 3.77
N THR A 716 20.84 -25.97 4.40
CA THR A 716 19.93 -25.30 5.34
C THR A 716 19.87 -23.83 5.04
N ILE A 717 18.67 -23.30 4.83
CA ILE A 717 18.42 -21.86 4.86
C ILE A 717 18.47 -21.41 6.31
N THR A 718 19.32 -20.45 6.61
CA THR A 718 19.38 -19.80 7.93
C THR A 718 19.01 -18.34 7.79
N ALA A 719 18.13 -17.83 8.67
CA ALA A 719 17.74 -16.43 8.68
C ALA A 719 17.42 -15.95 10.10
N ASP A 720 17.97 -14.80 10.49
CA ASP A 720 17.62 -14.11 11.74
C ASP A 720 16.61 -13.01 11.41
N VAL A 721 15.37 -13.16 11.87
CA VAL A 721 14.24 -12.33 11.48
C VAL A 721 13.62 -11.65 12.70
N ASP A 722 13.37 -10.35 12.59
CA ASP A 722 12.58 -9.57 13.54
C ASP A 722 11.29 -9.10 12.87
N TRP A 723 10.20 -8.96 13.62
CA TRP A 723 8.91 -8.51 13.06
C TRP A 723 8.05 -7.77 14.10
N THR A 724 7.08 -6.99 13.64
CA THR A 724 6.13 -6.28 14.51
C THR A 724 4.75 -6.93 14.55
N PHE A 725 4.15 -7.28 13.41
CA PHE A 725 2.88 -8.03 13.36
C PHE A 725 3.10 -9.54 13.50
N PRO A 726 2.14 -10.30 14.04
CA PRO A 726 2.24 -11.76 14.07
C PRO A 726 2.52 -12.35 12.69
N LEU A 727 3.48 -13.29 12.59
CA LEU A 727 3.83 -13.88 11.30
C LEU A 727 2.72 -14.81 10.79
N SER A 728 2.51 -14.82 9.47
CA SER A 728 1.62 -15.77 8.80
C SER A 728 2.40 -17.01 8.36
N PHE A 729 3.44 -16.82 7.54
CA PHE A 729 4.26 -17.92 7.05
C PHE A 729 5.65 -17.46 6.65
N VAL A 730 6.57 -18.41 6.61
CA VAL A 730 7.86 -18.28 5.91
C VAL A 730 7.88 -19.24 4.75
N GLU A 731 8.64 -18.91 3.71
CA GLU A 731 8.76 -19.78 2.55
C GLU A 731 10.18 -19.86 2.01
N VAL A 732 10.49 -21.03 1.49
CA VAL A 732 11.68 -21.28 0.68
C VAL A 732 11.19 -21.64 -0.72
N VAL A 733 11.68 -20.94 -1.73
CA VAL A 733 11.33 -21.17 -3.14
C VAL A 733 12.61 -21.54 -3.89
N TRP A 734 12.57 -22.59 -4.69
CA TRP A 734 13.74 -23.08 -5.42
C TRP A 734 13.33 -23.65 -6.77
N SER A 735 14.31 -23.92 -7.62
CA SER A 735 14.07 -24.53 -8.93
C SER A 735 15.26 -25.35 -9.40
N ASP A 736 15.01 -26.31 -10.28
CA ASP A 736 16.01 -27.07 -11.05
C ASP A 736 16.40 -26.39 -12.39
N GLY A 737 15.90 -25.18 -12.65
CA GLY A 737 16.05 -24.48 -13.93
C GLY A 737 14.89 -24.74 -14.91
N LYS A 738 13.92 -25.59 -14.55
CA LYS A 738 12.73 -25.88 -15.36
C LYS A 738 11.44 -25.67 -14.57
N LYS A 739 11.39 -26.18 -13.33
CA LYS A 739 10.22 -26.14 -12.47
C LYS A 739 10.54 -25.44 -11.16
N VAL A 740 9.74 -24.40 -10.86
CA VAL A 740 9.74 -23.75 -9.55
C VAL A 740 8.95 -24.60 -8.56
N ASP A 741 9.58 -24.98 -7.46
CA ASP A 741 8.98 -25.62 -6.31
C ASP A 741 9.06 -24.68 -5.10
N ARG A 742 8.24 -24.93 -4.07
CA ARG A 742 8.26 -24.15 -2.83
C ARG A 742 7.87 -24.98 -1.63
N GLN A 743 8.39 -24.57 -0.47
CA GLN A 743 7.94 -25.01 0.84
C GLN A 743 7.39 -23.79 1.58
N VAL A 744 6.11 -23.83 1.91
CA VAL A 744 5.46 -22.84 2.77
C VAL A 744 5.36 -23.44 4.17
N ILE A 745 5.88 -22.72 5.16
CA ILE A 745 5.93 -23.15 6.56
C ILE A 745 5.09 -22.16 7.35
N SER A 746 4.03 -22.65 8.00
CA SER A 746 3.22 -21.81 8.88
C SER A 746 4.09 -21.20 9.98
N ALA A 747 3.89 -19.91 10.22
CA ALA A 747 4.51 -19.14 11.29
C ALA A 747 3.46 -18.57 12.24
N THR A 748 2.21 -19.04 12.18
CA THR A 748 1.05 -18.50 12.94
C THR A 748 1.20 -18.64 14.46
N GLU A 749 2.14 -19.44 14.96
CA GLU A 749 2.52 -19.52 16.38
C GLU A 749 3.35 -18.31 16.86
N SER A 750 3.79 -17.44 15.96
CA SER A 750 4.69 -16.33 16.28
C SER A 750 3.93 -15.17 16.91
N ALA A 751 4.27 -14.83 18.15
CA ALA A 751 3.79 -13.63 18.82
C ALA A 751 4.30 -12.35 18.10
N PRO A 752 3.59 -11.22 18.16
CA PRO A 752 4.04 -9.95 17.58
C PRO A 752 5.27 -9.40 18.32
N PHE A 753 5.96 -8.44 17.71
CA PHE A 753 7.21 -7.85 18.24
C PHE A 753 8.27 -8.90 18.58
N GLY A 754 8.36 -9.94 17.73
CA GLY A 754 9.18 -11.11 17.96
C GLY A 754 10.49 -11.08 17.20
N THR A 755 11.34 -12.03 17.56
CA THR A 755 12.57 -12.35 16.83
C THR A 755 12.76 -13.87 16.80
N LYS A 756 13.29 -14.40 15.70
CA LYS A 756 13.54 -15.84 15.56
C LYS A 756 14.68 -16.13 14.60
N HIS A 757 15.48 -17.12 14.97
CA HIS A 757 16.38 -17.82 14.07
C HIS A 757 15.62 -18.94 13.36
N PHE A 758 15.48 -18.82 12.05
CA PHE A 758 14.95 -19.89 11.20
C PHE A 758 16.10 -20.74 10.67
N ALA A 759 15.97 -22.06 10.78
CA ALA A 759 16.87 -23.05 10.18
C ALA A 759 16.03 -24.07 9.42
N ILE A 760 15.93 -23.92 8.10
CA ILE A 760 15.02 -24.69 7.24
C ILE A 760 15.86 -25.61 6.35
N PRO A 761 15.85 -26.93 6.58
CA PRO A 761 16.56 -27.87 5.71
C PRO A 761 15.87 -27.95 4.34
N PHE A 762 16.65 -28.05 3.27
CA PHE A 762 16.15 -28.32 1.93
C PHE A 762 17.12 -29.21 1.12
N ASP A 763 16.54 -30.00 0.21
CA ASP A 763 17.31 -30.83 -0.72
C ASP A 763 17.73 -30.02 -1.95
N ALA A 764 19.03 -29.71 -1.99
CA ALA A 764 19.72 -29.01 -3.06
C ALA A 764 20.04 -29.90 -4.27
N THR A 765 19.71 -31.20 -4.25
CA THR A 765 19.97 -32.12 -5.38
C THR A 765 19.35 -31.58 -6.67
N GLY A 766 20.20 -31.31 -7.66
CA GLY A 766 19.76 -30.82 -8.98
C GLY A 766 19.16 -29.42 -8.98
N ARG A 767 19.21 -28.68 -7.86
CA ARG A 767 18.63 -27.33 -7.77
C ARG A 767 19.61 -26.29 -8.32
N ALA A 768 19.09 -25.40 -9.15
CA ALA A 768 19.81 -24.29 -9.75
C ALA A 768 19.87 -23.10 -8.79
N TRP A 769 18.73 -22.68 -8.23
CA TRP A 769 18.63 -21.51 -7.34
C TRP A 769 17.65 -21.71 -6.19
N VAL A 770 17.80 -20.87 -5.16
CA VAL A 770 16.91 -20.81 -3.98
C VAL A 770 16.74 -19.36 -3.49
N ARG A 771 15.57 -19.01 -2.96
CA ARG A 771 15.27 -17.74 -2.25
C ARG A 771 14.39 -17.98 -1.02
N PHE A 772 14.35 -17.00 -0.12
CA PHE A 772 13.60 -17.05 1.14
C PHE A 772 12.74 -15.78 1.30
N ALA A 773 11.54 -15.93 1.86
CA ALA A 773 10.64 -14.82 2.18
C ALA A 773 9.86 -15.08 3.47
N VAL A 774 9.41 -14.00 4.10
CA VAL A 774 8.62 -13.97 5.33
C VAL A 774 7.44 -13.03 5.11
N TRP A 775 6.25 -13.45 5.55
CA TRP A 775 5.02 -12.68 5.42
C TRP A 775 4.24 -12.71 6.73
N ASP A 776 3.66 -11.57 7.11
CA ASP A 776 2.91 -11.44 8.36
C ASP A 776 1.39 -11.41 8.18
N SER A 777 0.67 -11.18 9.28
CA SER A 777 -0.79 -11.16 9.31
C SER A 777 -1.40 -9.94 8.65
N ALA A 778 -0.66 -8.85 8.43
CA ALA A 778 -1.12 -7.66 7.70
C ALA A 778 -0.86 -7.76 6.18
N GLY A 779 -0.11 -8.78 5.77
CA GLY A 779 0.31 -9.00 4.39
C GLY A 779 1.63 -8.30 4.06
N ASP A 780 2.30 -7.76 5.08
CA ASP A 780 3.59 -7.10 4.96
C ASP A 780 4.68 -8.17 4.80
N GLY A 781 5.77 -7.81 4.12
CA GLY A 781 6.70 -8.80 3.58
C GLY A 781 8.16 -8.39 3.70
N ALA A 782 9.03 -9.38 3.86
CA ALA A 782 10.47 -9.25 3.66
C ALA A 782 11.03 -10.46 2.91
N PHE A 783 11.95 -10.22 1.98
CA PHE A 783 12.54 -11.29 1.18
C PHE A 783 13.99 -10.99 0.80
N VAL A 784 14.77 -12.06 0.68
CA VAL A 784 16.14 -12.04 0.17
C VAL A 784 16.16 -12.45 -1.29
N GLN A 785 17.24 -12.05 -1.97
CA GLN A 785 17.39 -12.32 -3.39
C GLN A 785 17.73 -13.78 -3.70
N PRO A 786 17.33 -14.30 -4.87
CA PRO A 786 17.75 -15.62 -5.35
C PRO A 786 19.27 -15.80 -5.32
N VAL A 787 19.74 -16.98 -4.93
CA VAL A 787 21.14 -17.38 -5.00
C VAL A 787 21.29 -18.67 -5.79
N TRP A 788 22.37 -18.79 -6.57
CA TRP A 788 22.72 -20.06 -7.22
C TRP A 788 23.16 -21.10 -6.18
N VAL A 789 22.51 -22.27 -6.19
CA VAL A 789 22.82 -23.38 -5.28
C VAL A 789 24.11 -24.08 -5.72
N SER A 790 24.30 -24.27 -7.02
CA SER A 790 25.56 -24.70 -7.63
C SER A 790 26.10 -23.55 -8.48
N PRO A 791 27.06 -22.77 -7.97
CA PRO A 791 27.64 -21.69 -8.77
C PRO A 791 28.23 -22.29 -10.05
N PRO A 792 28.12 -21.60 -11.21
CA PRO A 792 28.82 -22.03 -12.41
C PRO A 792 30.31 -22.22 -12.08
N LYS A 793 30.92 -23.31 -12.55
CA LYS A 793 32.38 -23.46 -12.48
C LYS A 793 32.97 -22.25 -13.19
N THR A 794 33.58 -21.33 -12.45
CA THR A 794 34.34 -20.24 -13.02
C THR A 794 35.50 -20.85 -13.79
N ASN A 795 35.45 -20.79 -15.13
CA ASN A 795 36.66 -21.01 -15.92
C ASN A 795 37.63 -19.87 -15.54
N PRO A 796 38.86 -20.15 -15.07
CA PRO A 796 39.80 -19.12 -14.61
C PRO A 796 40.33 -18.16 -15.69
N THR A 797 39.73 -18.09 -16.87
CA THR A 797 40.30 -17.36 -18.02
C THR A 797 39.37 -16.26 -18.50
N ALA A 798 39.35 -15.16 -17.77
CA ALA A 798 39.10 -13.81 -18.27
C ALA A 798 39.62 -12.78 -17.26
N GLY A 799 40.88 -12.95 -16.83
CA GLY A 799 41.64 -11.92 -16.14
C GLY A 799 42.52 -11.18 -17.16
N SER A 800 42.52 -9.86 -17.06
CA SER A 800 43.46 -8.91 -17.69
C SER A 800 43.55 -8.92 -19.23
N ARG A 801 42.94 -7.92 -19.85
CA ARG A 801 43.64 -6.88 -20.63
C ARG A 801 42.80 -5.62 -20.70
#